data_AF-A0A952C8Y9-F1
#
_entry.id   AF-A0A952C8Y9-F1
#
_cell.length_a   1.000
_cell.length_b   1.000
_cell.length_c   1.000
_cell.angle_alpha   90.00
_cell.angle_beta   90.00
_cell.angle_gamma   90.00
#
_symmetry.space_group_name_H-M   'P 1'
#
loop_
_entity.id
_entity.type
_entity.pdbx_description
1 polymer ?
#
loop_
_entity_poly.entity_id
_entity_poly.type
_entity_poly.pdbx_seq_one_letter_code
_entity_poly.pdbx_strand_id
1 'polypeptide(L)'
;MGFSKRMHLQRNIDALQIAFRLEKEKRNGSVGERLLMMQYCGFGGLKCILNPIENGADISEWNRSERHLFSPTRELYQLLKENAADDKEYHRLADSMRSSVLTAYYTPPIVIDAIASAFRSNKVNIGKFLEPSAGIGSFIQSFSGDNLSNVSAYEKDILTGKILKQLYPESDVHIKGFEEIPESSGGRYDIIASNIPFGDTAVFDLSYSRSKERAKIQAAGSIHNYFFLKGSDMLRDGGILAFITSQGVLNSAKNETIRRALMQTNNLVSAIRLPNDLFTDYAGTEAGSDLIILQKNSDKRELSDIERRFCQTYTSSDNTTNNMLFENLNRVVHTSVHKGTDLYGRPAWIYNHSGGVNGIAQDIQLMLNVDLAKRLDVNLYNGIQKLQLEIISKPIDEIQPVTGRAITKPGLQKTYSGISTSSHAQLSLFDLFEGPVVTKSVEPSSPEIKKSYANYKQNNRSRGVGNKIRTGGIIGDLFSEPVENAKGSPLPPDPATLREPEVYKGIFQRFYRDDCLAVDNGFVGYLRKVNIKEQVAMFHPLQLPQTQKERAEAYVGVRDSYLDLYQKEAETQFEYKDGREHLNRLYDAFVRRYGNLNSAENIKLIKTDSAGKEMPYLERVVGGVVRKADIFQHPVSFSAATLATAGPEEALAASLNKYGSVDLDYMSGISGMEDKDLKAALHGRIYFNPLEQGYEISEKWISGNVVEKAKEVETFIAANPEHKEAAESLTVLIEARPRRIEFEELDFNLGERWIPAGVYARFASSLFDTEVKVHYSEIADDFSINCEQKNVQ
;
A
#
# COMPACT_ATOMS: atom_id res chain seq x y z
N MET A 1 -7.59 -23.59 -14.39
CA MET A 1 -6.45 -24.17 -15.18
C MET A 1 -5.17 -23.91 -14.38
N GLY A 2 -4.16 -24.77 -14.41
CA GLY A 2 -2.94 -24.53 -13.60
C GLY A 2 -2.16 -23.27 -14.01
N PHE A 3 -1.73 -22.47 -13.02
CA PHE A 3 -0.91 -21.27 -13.21
C PHE A 3 0.48 -21.59 -13.81
N SER A 4 0.74 -21.19 -15.05
CA SER A 4 2.02 -21.44 -15.73
C SER A 4 2.99 -20.25 -15.57
N LYS A 5 3.93 -20.38 -14.62
CA LYS A 5 4.98 -19.39 -14.36
C LYS A 5 5.71 -18.91 -15.62
N ARG A 6 6.04 -19.83 -16.54
CA ARG A 6 6.78 -19.53 -17.79
C ARG A 6 5.95 -18.65 -18.73
N MET A 7 4.69 -19.00 -18.96
CA MET A 7 3.81 -18.25 -19.85
C MET A 7 3.50 -16.85 -19.29
N HIS A 8 3.30 -16.75 -17.97
CA HIS A 8 3.08 -15.48 -17.28
C HIS A 8 4.31 -14.56 -17.40
N LEU A 9 5.50 -15.09 -17.14
CA LEU A 9 6.76 -14.35 -17.28
C LEU A 9 6.96 -13.85 -18.72
N GLN A 10 6.70 -14.69 -19.73
CA GLN A 10 6.82 -14.27 -21.14
C GLN A 10 5.84 -13.15 -21.50
N ARG A 11 4.56 -13.28 -21.14
CA ARG A 11 3.54 -12.24 -21.40
C ARG A 11 3.93 -10.89 -20.77
N ASN A 12 4.53 -10.91 -19.58
CA ASN A 12 5.03 -9.70 -18.94
C ASN A 12 6.21 -9.07 -19.71
N ILE A 13 7.15 -9.90 -20.19
CA ILE A 13 8.29 -9.45 -21.01
C ILE A 13 7.77 -8.82 -22.31
N ASP A 14 6.88 -9.50 -23.03
CA ASP A 14 6.32 -9.04 -24.31
C ASP A 14 5.56 -7.70 -24.12
N ALA A 15 4.76 -7.57 -23.06
CA ALA A 15 4.06 -6.34 -22.72
C ALA A 15 5.01 -5.18 -22.40
N LEU A 16 6.10 -5.44 -21.66
CA LEU A 16 7.12 -4.43 -21.35
C LEU A 16 7.93 -4.03 -22.58
N GLN A 17 8.28 -4.97 -23.46
CA GLN A 17 8.93 -4.69 -24.75
C GLN A 17 8.09 -3.71 -25.59
N ILE A 18 6.77 -3.95 -25.66
CA ILE A 18 5.83 -3.05 -26.35
C ILE A 18 5.79 -1.69 -25.64
N ALA A 19 5.61 -1.64 -24.32
CA ALA A 19 5.50 -0.38 -23.58
C ALA A 19 6.74 0.51 -23.71
N PHE A 20 7.95 -0.06 -23.57
CA PHE A 20 9.20 0.66 -23.76
C PHE A 20 9.41 1.11 -25.21
N ARG A 21 9.04 0.29 -26.20
CA ARG A 21 9.09 0.68 -27.62
C ARG A 21 8.17 1.88 -27.89
N LEU A 22 6.93 1.86 -27.41
CA LEU A 22 5.98 2.97 -27.56
C LEU A 22 6.48 4.25 -26.88
N GLU A 23 7.11 4.14 -25.71
CA GLU A 23 7.72 5.27 -24.99
C GLU A 23 8.90 5.87 -25.78
N LYS A 24 9.79 5.04 -26.33
CA LYS A 24 10.90 5.45 -27.20
C LYS A 24 10.41 6.09 -28.51
N GLU A 25 9.38 5.52 -29.13
CA GLU A 25 8.76 6.00 -30.37
C GLU A 25 7.84 7.22 -30.18
N LYS A 26 7.49 7.56 -28.93
CA LYS A 26 6.57 8.64 -28.55
C LYS A 26 5.21 8.59 -29.28
N ARG A 27 4.68 7.38 -29.46
CA ARG A 27 3.37 7.13 -30.09
C ARG A 27 2.46 6.30 -29.20
N ASN A 28 1.16 6.38 -29.48
CA ASN A 28 0.18 5.50 -28.85
C ASN A 28 0.26 4.08 -29.43
N GLY A 29 -0.07 3.08 -28.61
CA GLY A 29 -0.17 1.69 -29.02
C GLY A 29 -1.32 1.43 -29.99
N SER A 30 -1.09 0.61 -31.01
CA SER A 30 -2.15 0.07 -31.85
C SER A 30 -3.10 -0.83 -31.06
N VAL A 31 -4.28 -1.16 -31.61
CA VAL A 31 -5.25 -2.04 -30.94
C VAL A 31 -4.64 -3.40 -30.58
N GLY A 32 -3.86 -4.00 -31.48
CA GLY A 32 -3.16 -5.26 -31.22
C GLY A 32 -2.08 -5.14 -30.11
N GLU A 33 -1.28 -4.07 -30.13
CA GLU A 33 -0.29 -3.80 -29.08
C GLU A 33 -0.94 -3.57 -27.71
N ARG A 34 -2.09 -2.88 -27.65
CA ARG A 34 -2.86 -2.69 -26.41
C ARG A 34 -3.42 -4.01 -25.88
N LEU A 35 -3.95 -4.88 -26.75
CA LEU A 35 -4.44 -6.21 -26.36
C LEU A 35 -3.34 -7.12 -25.82
N LEU A 36 -2.10 -7.00 -26.32
CA LEU A 36 -0.95 -7.72 -25.77
C LEU A 36 -0.52 -7.13 -24.41
N MET A 37 -0.45 -5.80 -24.28
CA MET A 37 -0.15 -5.14 -23.00
C MET A 37 -1.18 -5.44 -21.91
N MET A 38 -2.45 -5.61 -22.26
CA MET A 38 -3.53 -6.05 -21.34
C MET A 38 -3.33 -7.46 -20.76
N GLN A 39 -2.40 -8.27 -21.30
CA GLN A 39 -2.06 -9.58 -20.74
C GLN A 39 -1.01 -9.51 -19.63
N TYR A 40 -0.42 -8.34 -19.37
CA TYR A 40 0.50 -8.13 -18.25
C TYR A 40 -0.22 -8.36 -16.92
N CYS A 41 0.29 -9.27 -16.10
CA CYS A 41 -0.32 -9.65 -14.83
C CYS A 41 0.66 -9.47 -13.65
N GLY A 42 1.66 -8.58 -13.79
CA GLY A 42 2.67 -8.29 -12.77
C GLY A 42 3.52 -9.50 -12.37
N PHE A 43 4.42 -9.32 -11.41
CA PHE A 43 5.35 -10.40 -10.99
C PHE A 43 4.89 -11.17 -9.74
N GLY A 44 3.61 -11.05 -9.38
CA GLY A 44 2.97 -11.87 -8.34
C GLY A 44 3.13 -13.36 -8.63
N GLY A 45 3.53 -14.15 -7.64
CA GLY A 45 3.80 -15.59 -7.77
C GLY A 45 5.09 -15.96 -8.53
N LEU A 46 5.75 -15.02 -9.22
CA LEU A 46 7.00 -15.25 -9.97
C LEU A 46 8.25 -15.05 -9.11
N LYS A 47 8.33 -15.72 -7.94
CA LYS A 47 9.47 -15.58 -7.00
C LYS A 47 10.86 -15.79 -7.64
N CYS A 48 10.94 -16.53 -8.74
CA CYS A 48 12.17 -16.73 -9.51
C CYS A 48 12.84 -15.42 -9.99
N ILE A 49 12.11 -14.30 -10.12
CA ILE A 49 12.72 -13.01 -10.49
C ILE A 49 13.58 -12.39 -9.38
N LEU A 50 13.56 -12.95 -8.17
CA LEU A 50 14.39 -12.53 -7.04
C LEU A 50 15.76 -13.24 -7.02
N ASN A 51 15.93 -14.31 -7.81
CA ASN A 51 17.15 -15.11 -7.83
C ASN A 51 18.28 -14.43 -8.64
N PRO A 52 19.56 -14.74 -8.37
CA PRO A 52 20.70 -14.22 -9.14
C PRO A 52 20.66 -14.61 -10.63
N ILE A 53 21.05 -13.69 -11.52
CA ILE A 53 21.03 -13.86 -13.00
C ILE A 53 22.20 -13.16 -13.71
N GLU A 54 23.21 -12.70 -12.97
CA GLU A 54 24.31 -11.88 -13.51
C GLU A 54 25.25 -12.70 -14.39
N ASN A 55 25.56 -13.94 -13.99
CA ASN A 55 26.45 -14.82 -14.75
C ASN A 55 25.70 -16.06 -15.25
N GLY A 56 26.23 -16.67 -16.32
CA GLY A 56 25.73 -17.96 -16.80
C GLY A 56 25.93 -19.12 -15.82
N ALA A 57 26.79 -18.93 -14.80
CA ALA A 57 27.00 -19.88 -13.71
C ALA A 57 25.84 -19.91 -12.71
N ASP A 58 25.19 -18.77 -12.46
CA ASP A 58 24.14 -18.58 -11.44
C ASP A 58 22.96 -19.56 -11.58
N ILE A 59 22.76 -20.16 -12.76
CA ILE A 59 21.79 -21.24 -12.98
C ILE A 59 22.03 -22.48 -12.09
N SER A 60 23.22 -22.64 -11.50
CA SER A 60 23.50 -23.67 -10.50
C SER A 60 22.72 -23.43 -9.19
N GLU A 61 22.60 -22.17 -8.77
CA GLU A 61 21.87 -21.72 -7.57
C GLU A 61 20.34 -21.79 -7.74
N TRP A 62 19.87 -21.96 -8.97
CA TRP A 62 18.45 -22.13 -9.27
C TRP A 62 17.99 -23.58 -9.06
N ASN A 63 16.87 -23.73 -8.33
CA ASN A 63 16.10 -24.98 -8.19
C ASN A 63 15.94 -25.68 -9.55
N ARG A 64 16.24 -26.99 -9.62
CA ARG A 64 16.20 -27.75 -10.89
C ARG A 64 14.88 -27.60 -11.65
N SER A 65 13.76 -27.60 -10.93
CA SER A 65 12.40 -27.41 -11.47
C SER A 65 12.17 -26.03 -12.09
N GLU A 66 12.91 -25.00 -11.68
CA GLU A 66 12.74 -23.61 -12.13
C GLU A 66 13.86 -23.13 -13.07
N ARG A 67 14.90 -23.94 -13.32
CA ARG A 67 15.99 -23.61 -14.29
C ARG A 67 15.49 -23.26 -15.68
N HIS A 68 14.34 -23.77 -16.10
CA HIS A 68 13.69 -23.42 -17.37
C HIS A 68 13.21 -21.95 -17.44
N LEU A 69 13.08 -21.27 -16.29
CA LEU A 69 12.73 -19.85 -16.16
C LEU A 69 13.98 -18.93 -16.12
N PHE A 70 15.19 -19.48 -15.99
CA PHE A 70 16.44 -18.71 -15.90
C PHE A 70 16.66 -17.83 -17.15
N SER A 71 16.50 -18.40 -18.35
CA SER A 71 16.70 -17.66 -19.60
C SER A 71 15.66 -16.53 -19.80
N PRO A 72 14.34 -16.76 -19.64
CA PRO A 72 13.36 -15.67 -19.63
C PRO A 72 13.59 -14.61 -18.53
N THR A 73 14.03 -15.00 -17.33
CA THR A 73 14.31 -14.03 -16.26
C THR A 73 15.51 -13.16 -16.61
N ARG A 74 16.57 -13.74 -17.20
CA ARG A 74 17.71 -12.96 -17.69
C ARG A 74 17.34 -12.04 -18.86
N GLU A 75 16.45 -12.47 -19.76
CA GLU A 75 15.89 -11.61 -20.81
C GLU A 75 15.15 -10.41 -20.22
N LEU A 76 14.33 -10.61 -19.19
CA LEU A 76 13.63 -9.53 -18.48
C LEU A 76 14.61 -8.51 -17.87
N TYR A 77 15.63 -8.95 -17.13
CA TYR A 77 16.62 -8.03 -16.56
C TYR A 77 17.45 -7.31 -17.64
N GLN A 78 17.80 -7.99 -18.72
CA GLN A 78 18.45 -7.37 -19.89
C GLN A 78 17.56 -6.29 -20.53
N LEU A 79 16.26 -6.58 -20.70
CA LEU A 79 15.27 -5.62 -21.20
C LEU A 79 15.19 -4.38 -20.30
N LEU A 80 15.17 -4.53 -18.98
CA LEU A 80 15.18 -3.37 -18.07
C LEU A 80 16.46 -2.55 -18.25
N LYS A 81 17.62 -3.20 -18.44
CA LYS A 81 18.92 -2.54 -18.61
C LYS A 81 19.02 -1.77 -19.94
N GLU A 82 18.47 -2.31 -21.02
CA GLU A 82 18.44 -1.68 -22.37
C GLU A 82 17.43 -0.53 -22.50
N ASN A 83 16.54 -0.37 -21.52
CA ASN A 83 15.52 0.67 -21.49
C ASN A 83 15.69 1.68 -20.34
N ALA A 84 16.69 1.48 -19.46
CA ALA A 84 17.13 2.48 -18.49
C ALA A 84 18.12 3.47 -19.11
N ALA A 85 18.05 4.75 -18.70
CA ALA A 85 19.00 5.77 -19.14
C ALA A 85 20.35 5.72 -18.39
N ASP A 86 20.36 5.22 -17.16
CA ASP A 86 21.56 4.98 -16.35
C ASP A 86 21.36 3.79 -15.39
N ASP A 87 22.45 3.35 -14.75
CA ASP A 87 22.40 2.24 -13.78
C ASP A 87 21.43 2.53 -12.62
N LYS A 88 21.23 3.80 -12.24
CA LYS A 88 20.34 4.17 -11.12
C LYS A 88 18.86 4.02 -11.50
N GLU A 89 18.50 4.30 -12.74
CA GLU A 89 17.18 3.98 -13.27
C GLU A 89 16.98 2.46 -13.39
N TYR A 90 17.98 1.72 -13.88
CA TYR A 90 17.93 0.25 -13.91
C TYR A 90 17.66 -0.35 -12.52
N HIS A 91 18.40 0.06 -11.49
CA HIS A 91 18.18 -0.40 -10.11
C HIS A 91 16.76 -0.05 -9.63
N ARG A 92 16.25 1.16 -9.90
CA ARG A 92 14.87 1.53 -9.56
C ARG A 92 13.81 0.66 -10.24
N LEU A 93 13.99 0.35 -11.53
CA LEU A 93 13.08 -0.53 -12.26
C LEU A 93 13.12 -1.96 -11.70
N ALA A 94 14.31 -2.48 -11.39
CA ALA A 94 14.51 -3.78 -10.77
C ALA A 94 13.91 -3.85 -9.34
N ASP A 95 14.10 -2.82 -8.52
CA ASP A 95 13.56 -2.78 -7.15
C ASP A 95 12.03 -2.63 -7.13
N SER A 96 11.47 -1.86 -8.07
CA SER A 96 10.03 -1.81 -8.31
C SER A 96 9.47 -3.19 -8.67
N MET A 97 10.10 -3.84 -9.66
CA MET A 97 9.77 -5.19 -10.10
C MET A 97 9.81 -6.21 -8.95
N ARG A 98 10.88 -6.23 -8.15
CA ARG A 98 11.02 -7.11 -6.97
C ARG A 98 9.94 -6.83 -5.92
N SER A 99 9.62 -5.56 -5.68
CA SER A 99 8.57 -5.16 -4.73
C SER A 99 7.17 -5.62 -5.17
N SER A 100 6.91 -5.64 -6.49
CA SER A 100 5.61 -6.07 -7.05
C SER A 100 5.29 -7.55 -6.79
N VAL A 101 6.30 -8.42 -6.59
CA VAL A 101 6.13 -9.86 -6.30
C VAL A 101 5.24 -10.11 -5.07
N LEU A 102 5.28 -9.21 -4.09
CA LEU A 102 4.57 -9.34 -2.81
C LEU A 102 3.14 -8.78 -2.85
N THR A 103 2.79 -7.98 -3.85
CA THR A 103 1.60 -7.10 -3.85
C THR A 103 0.73 -7.17 -5.11
N ALA A 104 1.24 -7.72 -6.21
CA ALA A 104 0.55 -7.81 -7.49
C ALA A 104 -0.54 -8.89 -7.52
N TYR A 105 -1.73 -8.57 -6.98
CA TYR A 105 -2.93 -9.41 -7.05
C TYR A 105 -3.98 -8.76 -7.95
N TYR A 106 -4.19 -9.33 -9.14
CA TYR A 106 -5.14 -8.79 -10.11
C TYR A 106 -6.54 -9.37 -9.89
N THR A 107 -7.55 -8.50 -9.89
CA THR A 107 -8.96 -8.92 -9.82
C THR A 107 -9.44 -9.33 -11.22
N PRO A 108 -10.13 -10.48 -11.38
CA PRO A 108 -10.67 -10.90 -12.67
C PRO A 108 -11.63 -9.86 -13.27
N PRO A 109 -11.49 -9.46 -14.55
CA PRO A 109 -12.28 -8.40 -15.15
C PRO A 109 -13.80 -8.57 -15.00
N ILE A 110 -14.31 -9.79 -15.18
CA ILE A 110 -15.76 -10.09 -15.06
C ILE A 110 -16.34 -9.78 -13.67
N VAL A 111 -15.54 -9.88 -12.61
CA VAL A 111 -15.96 -9.51 -11.24
C VAL A 111 -16.03 -7.98 -11.10
N ILE A 112 -15.11 -7.27 -11.73
CA ILE A 112 -15.12 -5.80 -11.78
C ILE A 112 -16.32 -5.31 -12.63
N ASP A 113 -16.58 -5.94 -13.77
CA ASP A 113 -17.74 -5.67 -14.63
C ASP A 113 -19.06 -5.92 -13.89
N ALA A 114 -19.15 -6.96 -13.07
CA ALA A 114 -20.32 -7.22 -12.22
C ALA A 114 -20.56 -6.08 -11.22
N ILE A 115 -19.51 -5.59 -10.55
CA ILE A 115 -19.58 -4.45 -9.61
C ILE A 115 -20.00 -3.16 -10.36
N ALA A 116 -19.34 -2.84 -11.48
CA ALA A 116 -19.65 -1.66 -12.29
C ALA A 116 -21.07 -1.70 -12.87
N SER A 117 -21.53 -2.87 -13.31
CA SER A 117 -22.88 -3.10 -13.82
C SER A 117 -23.95 -2.97 -12.73
N ALA A 118 -23.65 -3.37 -11.48
CA ALA A 118 -24.55 -3.16 -10.35
C ALA A 118 -24.75 -1.66 -10.06
N PHE A 119 -23.69 -0.85 -10.11
CA PHE A 119 -23.80 0.61 -10.00
C PHE A 119 -24.64 1.23 -11.12
N ARG A 120 -24.36 0.89 -12.38
CA ARG A 120 -25.13 1.38 -13.55
C ARG A 120 -26.62 1.03 -13.45
N SER A 121 -26.93 -0.20 -13.05
CA SER A 121 -28.31 -0.69 -12.86
C SER A 121 -29.07 0.11 -11.78
N ASN A 122 -28.35 0.65 -10.79
CA ASN A 122 -28.90 1.45 -9.70
C ASN A 122 -28.78 2.98 -9.95
N LYS A 123 -28.71 3.40 -11.22
CA LYS A 123 -28.75 4.81 -11.67
C LYS A 123 -27.58 5.68 -11.17
N VAL A 124 -26.44 5.07 -10.87
CA VAL A 124 -25.21 5.78 -10.54
C VAL A 124 -24.54 6.25 -11.83
N ASN A 125 -24.48 7.56 -12.06
CA ASN A 125 -23.80 8.16 -13.22
C ASN A 125 -22.36 8.56 -12.86
N ILE A 126 -21.38 7.93 -13.50
CA ILE A 126 -19.97 8.04 -13.14
C ILE A 126 -19.35 9.28 -13.80
N GLY A 127 -19.25 10.37 -13.04
CA GLY A 127 -18.61 11.62 -13.47
C GLY A 127 -17.09 11.53 -13.41
N LYS A 128 -16.53 11.67 -12.21
CA LYS A 128 -15.10 11.58 -11.90
C LYS A 128 -14.76 10.31 -11.15
N PHE A 129 -13.87 9.53 -11.74
CA PHE A 129 -13.40 8.26 -11.21
C PHE A 129 -11.97 8.39 -10.72
N LEU A 130 -11.64 7.77 -9.58
CA LEU A 130 -10.27 7.61 -9.10
C LEU A 130 -9.99 6.15 -8.76
N GLU A 131 -8.95 5.60 -9.39
CA GLU A 131 -8.38 4.30 -9.03
C GLU A 131 -7.04 4.52 -8.29
N PRO A 132 -7.00 4.39 -6.94
CA PRO A 132 -5.82 4.74 -6.14
C PRO A 132 -4.70 3.69 -6.14
N SER A 133 -4.95 2.50 -6.70
CA SER A 133 -3.98 1.41 -6.89
C SER A 133 -4.41 0.67 -8.16
N ALA A 134 -3.99 1.20 -9.31
CA ALA A 134 -4.64 0.90 -10.58
C ALA A 134 -4.15 -0.38 -11.28
N GLY A 135 -2.94 -0.86 -10.99
CA GLY A 135 -2.32 -1.91 -11.78
C GLY A 135 -2.33 -1.55 -13.27
N ILE A 136 -2.87 -2.44 -14.10
CA ILE A 136 -3.08 -2.19 -15.54
C ILE A 136 -4.39 -1.46 -15.88
N GLY A 137 -5.14 -0.97 -14.88
CA GLY A 137 -6.35 -0.16 -15.06
C GLY A 137 -7.61 -0.97 -15.36
N SER A 138 -7.77 -2.15 -14.75
CA SER A 138 -8.94 -3.00 -14.98
C SER A 138 -10.24 -2.37 -14.43
N PHE A 139 -10.19 -1.57 -13.35
CA PHE A 139 -11.36 -0.79 -12.94
C PHE A 139 -11.60 0.42 -13.86
N ILE A 140 -10.55 1.10 -14.36
CA ILE A 140 -10.71 2.15 -15.40
C ILE A 140 -11.56 1.64 -16.57
N GLN A 141 -11.21 0.49 -17.16
CA GLN A 141 -11.95 -0.12 -18.27
C GLN A 141 -13.42 -0.38 -17.89
N SER A 142 -13.64 -0.99 -16.72
CA SER A 142 -14.96 -1.45 -16.29
C SER A 142 -15.89 -0.32 -15.85
N PHE A 143 -15.36 0.75 -15.24
CA PHE A 143 -16.13 1.87 -14.68
C PHE A 143 -16.28 3.05 -15.65
N SER A 144 -15.21 3.45 -16.33
CA SER A 144 -15.14 4.76 -17.01
C SER A 144 -15.87 4.79 -18.35
N GLY A 145 -16.04 3.63 -19.00
CA GLY A 145 -16.60 3.55 -20.35
C GLY A 145 -15.81 4.45 -21.32
N ASP A 146 -16.51 5.29 -22.07
CA ASP A 146 -15.90 6.23 -23.02
C ASP A 146 -15.32 7.50 -22.36
N ASN A 147 -15.61 7.78 -21.08
CA ASN A 147 -15.27 9.06 -20.42
C ASN A 147 -13.90 9.03 -19.71
N LEU A 148 -12.87 8.61 -20.44
CA LEU A 148 -11.51 8.41 -19.91
C LEU A 148 -10.83 9.69 -19.39
N SER A 149 -11.27 10.87 -19.81
CA SER A 149 -10.67 12.18 -19.43
C SER A 149 -11.03 12.65 -18.03
N ASN A 150 -11.98 11.99 -17.35
CA ASN A 150 -12.36 12.27 -15.96
C ASN A 150 -11.84 11.20 -14.97
N VAL A 151 -10.83 10.43 -15.40
CA VAL A 151 -10.17 9.38 -14.62
C VAL A 151 -8.85 9.90 -14.09
N SER A 152 -8.64 9.83 -12.78
CA SER A 152 -7.31 9.88 -12.17
C SER A 152 -6.90 8.48 -11.72
N ALA A 153 -5.68 8.07 -12.02
CA ALA A 153 -5.17 6.75 -11.66
C ALA A 153 -3.80 6.88 -10.99
N TYR A 154 -3.62 6.18 -9.88
CA TYR A 154 -2.35 6.09 -9.15
C TYR A 154 -1.85 4.66 -9.18
N GLU A 155 -0.61 4.47 -9.61
CA GLU A 155 0.09 3.19 -9.55
C GLU A 155 1.52 3.41 -9.05
N LYS A 156 1.92 2.65 -8.01
CA LYS A 156 3.20 2.81 -7.33
C LYS A 156 4.33 2.04 -8.02
N ASP A 157 4.02 0.93 -8.69
CA ASP A 157 5.00 0.18 -9.47
C ASP A 157 5.31 0.89 -10.80
N ILE A 158 6.60 1.12 -11.06
CA ILE A 158 7.07 1.90 -12.22
C ILE A 158 6.78 1.18 -13.54
N LEU A 159 6.93 -0.14 -13.58
CA LEU A 159 6.75 -0.96 -14.78
C LEU A 159 5.26 -1.05 -15.16
N THR A 160 4.43 -1.37 -14.18
CA THR A 160 2.97 -1.44 -14.30
C THR A 160 2.39 -0.07 -14.64
N GLY A 161 2.86 1.00 -13.98
CA GLY A 161 2.47 2.38 -14.27
C GLY A 161 2.85 2.86 -15.69
N LYS A 162 3.98 2.39 -16.24
CA LYS A 162 4.34 2.64 -17.66
C LYS A 162 3.36 1.95 -18.62
N ILE A 163 2.98 0.70 -18.34
CA ILE A 163 1.96 -0.02 -19.13
C ILE A 163 0.59 0.67 -19.03
N LEU A 164 0.14 0.99 -17.81
CA LEU A 164 -1.11 1.69 -17.53
C LEU A 164 -1.23 3.00 -18.34
N LYS A 165 -0.15 3.78 -18.40
CA LYS A 165 -0.09 5.04 -19.15
C LYS A 165 -0.20 4.85 -20.67
N GLN A 166 0.30 3.73 -21.21
CA GLN A 166 0.13 3.36 -22.63
C GLN A 166 -1.27 2.79 -22.92
N LEU A 167 -1.92 2.17 -21.92
CA LEU A 167 -3.29 1.67 -22.04
C LEU A 167 -4.33 2.79 -21.98
N TYR A 168 -4.12 3.84 -21.19
CA TYR A 168 -5.05 4.97 -21.00
C TYR A 168 -4.35 6.34 -21.15
N PRO A 169 -3.91 6.72 -22.37
CA PRO A 169 -3.20 7.98 -22.60
C PRO A 169 -4.08 9.23 -22.38
N GLU A 170 -5.42 9.09 -22.43
CA GLU A 170 -6.39 10.16 -22.19
C GLU A 170 -6.70 10.39 -20.69
N SER A 171 -6.21 9.51 -19.81
CA SER A 171 -6.47 9.56 -18.36
C SER A 171 -5.31 10.19 -17.59
N ASP A 172 -5.61 10.76 -16.43
CA ASP A 172 -4.63 11.40 -15.53
C ASP A 172 -3.88 10.33 -14.72
N VAL A 173 -2.92 9.66 -15.38
CA VAL A 173 -2.13 8.55 -14.81
C VAL A 173 -0.85 9.05 -14.11
N HIS A 174 -0.77 8.78 -12.80
CA HIS A 174 0.36 9.08 -11.93
C HIS A 174 1.11 7.80 -11.53
N ILE A 175 2.38 7.70 -11.94
CA ILE A 175 3.28 6.60 -11.54
C ILE A 175 3.90 6.96 -10.18
N LYS A 176 3.07 6.90 -9.13
CA LYS A 176 3.29 7.37 -7.76
C LYS A 176 2.42 6.61 -6.76
N GLY A 177 2.82 6.60 -5.49
CA GLY A 177 1.97 6.09 -4.40
C GLY A 177 0.72 6.94 -4.17
N PHE A 178 -0.37 6.33 -3.71
CA PHE A 178 -1.61 7.05 -3.35
C PHE A 178 -1.38 8.10 -2.26
N GLU A 179 -0.37 7.91 -1.41
CA GLU A 179 0.06 8.87 -0.41
C GLU A 179 0.55 10.21 -0.98
N GLU A 180 0.92 10.25 -2.27
CA GLU A 180 1.34 11.47 -2.98
C GLU A 180 0.17 12.23 -3.64
N ILE A 181 -1.09 11.78 -3.49
CA ILE A 181 -2.24 12.53 -4.04
C ILE A 181 -2.31 13.92 -3.38
N PRO A 182 -2.36 15.02 -4.15
CA PRO A 182 -2.40 16.36 -3.59
C PRO A 182 -3.65 16.57 -2.72
N GLU A 183 -3.49 17.18 -1.54
CA GLU A 183 -4.61 17.48 -0.63
C GLU A 183 -5.71 18.33 -1.29
N SER A 184 -5.35 19.17 -2.27
CA SER A 184 -6.28 19.94 -3.11
C SER A 184 -7.19 19.08 -4.01
N SER A 185 -6.93 17.77 -4.09
CA SER A 185 -7.80 16.79 -4.73
C SER A 185 -8.92 16.27 -3.82
N GLY A 186 -8.85 16.56 -2.51
CA GLY A 186 -9.84 16.13 -1.51
C GLY A 186 -11.25 16.65 -1.80
N GLY A 187 -12.27 15.80 -1.60
CA GLY A 187 -13.66 16.19 -1.77
C GLY A 187 -14.14 16.32 -3.23
N ARG A 188 -13.48 15.71 -4.22
CA ARG A 188 -13.72 15.97 -5.66
C ARG A 188 -14.16 14.79 -6.52
N TYR A 189 -14.03 13.55 -6.04
CA TYR A 189 -14.33 12.36 -6.83
C TYR A 189 -15.73 11.82 -6.54
N ASP A 190 -16.44 11.39 -7.59
CA ASP A 190 -17.78 10.80 -7.51
C ASP A 190 -17.72 9.33 -7.07
N ILE A 191 -16.75 8.59 -7.62
CA ILE A 191 -16.50 7.18 -7.29
C ILE A 191 -15.00 6.95 -7.14
N ILE A 192 -14.63 6.19 -6.12
CA ILE A 192 -13.30 5.64 -5.94
C ILE A 192 -13.45 4.12 -5.82
N ALA A 193 -12.85 3.36 -6.74
CA ALA A 193 -12.87 1.90 -6.71
C ALA A 193 -11.52 1.32 -7.13
N SER A 194 -11.12 0.20 -6.50
CA SER A 194 -9.84 -0.48 -6.74
C SER A 194 -9.77 -1.80 -5.94
N ASN A 195 -8.90 -2.71 -6.36
CA ASN A 195 -8.35 -3.75 -5.48
C ASN A 195 -7.15 -3.15 -4.73
N ILE A 196 -7.34 -2.78 -3.47
CA ILE A 196 -6.31 -2.06 -2.71
C ILE A 196 -5.26 -3.04 -2.16
N PRO A 197 -3.99 -2.65 -1.99
CA PRO A 197 -2.96 -3.54 -1.47
C PRO A 197 -3.25 -4.07 -0.06
N PHE A 198 -2.96 -5.35 0.17
CA PHE A 198 -3.23 -6.04 1.43
C PHE A 198 -1.99 -6.03 2.34
N GLY A 199 -2.22 -6.13 3.66
CA GLY A 199 -1.16 -6.29 4.68
C GLY A 199 -1.08 -5.15 5.69
N ASP A 200 -0.17 -5.27 6.66
CA ASP A 200 0.06 -4.32 7.75
C ASP A 200 1.29 -3.42 7.54
N THR A 201 1.62 -3.17 6.26
CA THR A 201 2.69 -2.23 5.88
C THR A 201 2.27 -0.81 6.24
N ALA A 202 3.12 -0.07 6.94
CA ALA A 202 2.87 1.34 7.25
C ALA A 202 3.00 2.22 5.99
N VAL A 203 2.14 3.23 5.87
CA VAL A 203 2.14 4.21 4.77
C VAL A 203 2.60 5.56 5.30
N PHE A 204 3.64 6.12 4.66
CA PHE A 204 4.18 7.42 5.06
C PHE A 204 3.40 8.58 4.42
N ASP A 205 2.28 8.95 5.05
CA ASP A 205 1.57 10.20 4.78
C ASP A 205 1.66 11.12 6.00
N LEU A 206 2.23 12.31 5.80
CA LEU A 206 2.39 13.33 6.84
C LEU A 206 1.06 13.88 7.38
N SER A 207 0.04 14.01 6.51
CA SER A 207 -1.28 14.52 6.87
C SER A 207 -2.04 13.56 7.80
N TYR A 208 -1.76 12.26 7.66
CA TYR A 208 -2.30 11.20 8.51
C TYR A 208 -1.47 11.01 9.78
N SER A 209 -0.15 10.87 9.65
CA SER A 209 0.79 10.62 10.75
C SER A 209 0.81 11.73 11.81
N ARG A 210 0.44 12.96 11.43
CA ARG A 210 0.37 14.14 12.32
C ARG A 210 -1.07 14.66 12.53
N SER A 211 -2.09 13.89 12.13
CA SER A 211 -3.48 14.28 12.35
C SER A 211 -3.81 14.39 13.83
N LYS A 212 -4.78 15.24 14.19
CA LYS A 212 -5.40 15.24 15.53
C LYS A 212 -6.36 14.05 15.70
N GLU A 213 -6.80 13.45 14.60
CA GLU A 213 -7.70 12.30 14.59
C GLU A 213 -6.92 11.01 14.85
N ARG A 214 -7.13 10.39 16.02
CA ARG A 214 -6.47 9.12 16.40
C ARG A 214 -6.65 8.01 15.36
N ALA A 215 -7.79 7.98 14.67
CA ALA A 215 -8.07 7.01 13.62
C ALA A 215 -7.13 7.17 12.40
N LYS A 216 -6.79 8.40 11.99
CA LYS A 216 -5.87 8.65 10.86
C LYS A 216 -4.42 8.28 11.20
N ILE A 217 -3.97 8.58 12.43
CA ILE A 217 -2.67 8.10 12.93
C ILE A 217 -2.62 6.57 12.93
N GLN A 218 -3.65 5.91 13.45
CA GLN A 218 -3.72 4.44 13.50
C GLN A 218 -3.78 3.83 12.09
N ALA A 219 -4.51 4.43 11.16
CA ALA A 219 -4.64 3.95 9.79
C ALA A 219 -3.31 4.00 9.01
N ALA A 220 -2.47 5.02 9.24
CA ALA A 220 -1.13 5.09 8.64
C ALA A 220 -0.23 3.88 9.00
N GLY A 221 -0.54 3.16 10.09
CA GLY A 221 0.19 1.94 10.48
C GLY A 221 -0.16 0.68 9.67
N SER A 222 -1.14 0.72 8.76
CA SER A 222 -1.53 -0.45 7.96
C SER A 222 -2.20 -0.01 6.65
N ILE A 223 -1.60 -0.40 5.51
CA ILE A 223 -1.92 0.12 4.18
C ILE A 223 -3.40 0.00 3.81
N HIS A 224 -4.05 -1.11 4.13
CA HIS A 224 -5.47 -1.28 3.85
C HIS A 224 -6.34 -0.27 4.62
N ASN A 225 -6.04 -0.03 5.90
CA ASN A 225 -6.75 0.96 6.72
C ASN A 225 -6.51 2.40 6.22
N TYR A 226 -5.28 2.71 5.82
CA TYR A 226 -4.92 4.00 5.23
C TYR A 226 -5.75 4.29 3.97
N PHE A 227 -5.81 3.33 3.03
CA PHE A 227 -6.56 3.48 1.78
C PHE A 227 -8.05 3.77 2.02
N PHE A 228 -8.70 3.09 2.97
CA PHE A 228 -10.11 3.36 3.30
C PHE A 228 -10.36 4.79 3.78
N LEU A 229 -9.60 5.27 4.78
CA LEU A 229 -9.78 6.63 5.30
C LEU A 229 -9.36 7.69 4.26
N LYS A 230 -8.23 7.51 3.57
CA LYS A 230 -7.75 8.46 2.55
C LYS A 230 -8.71 8.53 1.36
N GLY A 231 -9.24 7.38 0.91
CA GLY A 231 -10.31 7.33 -0.09
C GLY A 231 -11.57 8.07 0.38
N SER A 232 -12.00 7.86 1.63
CA SER A 232 -13.12 8.61 2.22
C SER A 232 -12.86 10.13 2.30
N ASP A 233 -11.62 10.58 2.51
CA ASP A 233 -11.27 12.01 2.45
C ASP A 233 -11.34 12.55 1.00
N MET A 234 -10.95 11.74 0.00
CA MET A 234 -10.93 12.14 -1.43
C MET A 234 -12.31 12.22 -2.08
N LEU A 235 -13.29 11.43 -1.62
CA LEU A 235 -14.68 11.50 -2.10
C LEU A 235 -15.34 12.85 -1.80
N ARG A 236 -16.14 13.36 -2.75
CA ARG A 236 -17.13 14.40 -2.45
C ARG A 236 -18.25 13.85 -1.57
N ASP A 237 -19.01 14.73 -0.94
CA ASP A 237 -20.21 14.30 -0.21
C ASP A 237 -21.21 13.59 -1.16
N GLY A 238 -21.81 12.51 -0.66
CA GLY A 238 -22.63 11.58 -1.45
C GLY A 238 -21.89 10.64 -2.40
N GLY A 239 -20.58 10.81 -2.61
CA GLY A 239 -19.76 9.94 -3.46
C GLY A 239 -19.58 8.52 -2.88
N ILE A 240 -19.13 7.58 -3.72
CA ILE A 240 -19.10 6.14 -3.40
C ILE A 240 -17.66 5.60 -3.37
N LEU A 241 -17.30 4.90 -2.29
CA LEU A 241 -16.08 4.10 -2.15
C LEU A 241 -16.43 2.64 -2.43
N ALA A 242 -15.63 1.93 -3.23
CA ALA A 242 -15.82 0.49 -3.48
C ALA A 242 -14.48 -0.24 -3.57
N PHE A 243 -14.04 -0.84 -2.46
CA PHE A 243 -12.75 -1.51 -2.38
C PHE A 243 -12.87 -3.02 -2.16
N ILE A 244 -12.10 -3.78 -2.93
CA ILE A 244 -11.72 -5.14 -2.59
C ILE A 244 -10.50 -5.05 -1.68
N THR A 245 -10.54 -5.74 -0.54
CA THR A 245 -9.55 -5.61 0.53
C THR A 245 -9.33 -6.93 1.27
N SER A 246 -8.35 -6.99 2.16
CA SER A 246 -8.11 -8.16 3.00
C SER A 246 -9.19 -8.30 4.07
N GLN A 247 -9.49 -9.54 4.47
CA GLN A 247 -10.40 -9.80 5.60
C GLN A 247 -9.91 -9.20 6.93
N GLY A 248 -8.65 -8.76 7.02
CA GLY A 248 -8.08 -8.07 8.18
C GLY A 248 -8.81 -6.78 8.57
N VAL A 249 -9.36 -6.03 7.60
CA VAL A 249 -10.17 -4.82 7.85
C VAL A 249 -11.35 -5.13 8.78
N LEU A 250 -12.08 -6.21 8.49
CA LEU A 250 -13.32 -6.57 9.17
C LEU A 250 -13.10 -7.51 10.36
N ASN A 251 -12.22 -8.50 10.24
CA ASN A 251 -12.01 -9.53 11.26
C ASN A 251 -11.10 -9.06 12.41
N SER A 252 -10.17 -8.11 12.19
CA SER A 252 -9.26 -7.66 13.24
C SER A 252 -9.98 -6.82 14.30
N ALA A 253 -9.95 -7.25 15.57
CA ALA A 253 -10.44 -6.45 16.69
C ALA A 253 -9.70 -5.11 16.81
N LYS A 254 -8.40 -5.05 16.46
CA LYS A 254 -7.61 -3.81 16.46
C LYS A 254 -8.18 -2.75 15.53
N ASN A 255 -8.86 -3.15 14.45
CA ASN A 255 -9.41 -2.27 13.43
C ASN A 255 -10.79 -1.68 13.81
N GLU A 256 -11.34 -1.96 15.00
CA GLU A 256 -12.63 -1.37 15.44
C GLU A 256 -12.62 0.17 15.39
N THR A 257 -11.53 0.82 15.84
CA THR A 257 -11.38 2.29 15.77
C THR A 257 -11.53 2.81 14.34
N ILE A 258 -10.95 2.10 13.36
CA ILE A 258 -10.97 2.48 11.95
C ILE A 258 -12.39 2.29 11.38
N ARG A 259 -13.01 1.13 11.66
CA ARG A 259 -14.40 0.87 11.24
C ARG A 259 -15.38 1.87 11.83
N ARG A 260 -15.20 2.28 13.09
CA ARG A 260 -16.02 3.35 13.72
C ARG A 260 -15.81 4.70 13.06
N ALA A 261 -14.57 5.10 12.76
CA ALA A 261 -14.28 6.35 12.07
C ALA A 261 -14.90 6.38 10.65
N LEU A 262 -14.81 5.28 9.90
CA LEU A 262 -15.48 5.16 8.60
C LEU A 262 -17.00 5.30 8.73
N MET A 263 -17.61 4.64 9.72
CA MET A 263 -19.06 4.68 9.94
C MET A 263 -19.59 5.99 10.53
N GLN A 264 -18.72 6.92 10.95
CA GLN A 264 -19.11 8.27 11.36
C GLN A 264 -19.34 9.20 10.17
N THR A 265 -18.60 9.03 9.07
CA THR A 265 -18.64 9.93 7.89
C THR A 265 -19.17 9.24 6.62
N ASN A 266 -19.56 7.96 6.71
CA ASN A 266 -20.09 7.19 5.59
C ASN A 266 -21.28 6.32 6.01
N ASN A 267 -22.19 6.08 5.08
CA ASN A 267 -23.22 5.05 5.13
C ASN A 267 -22.66 3.73 4.58
N LEU A 268 -22.94 2.60 5.22
CA LEU A 268 -22.59 1.27 4.70
C LEU A 268 -23.58 0.81 3.60
N VAL A 269 -23.12 0.87 2.35
CA VAL A 269 -23.91 0.42 1.20
C VAL A 269 -23.84 -1.09 1.08
N SER A 270 -22.65 -1.70 1.08
CA SER A 270 -22.50 -3.17 1.06
C SER A 270 -21.21 -3.63 1.74
N ALA A 271 -21.25 -4.86 2.24
CA ALA A 271 -20.08 -5.64 2.65
C ALA A 271 -20.37 -7.11 2.29
N ILE A 272 -19.48 -7.71 1.52
CA ILE A 272 -19.58 -9.08 0.98
C ILE A 272 -18.22 -9.74 1.15
N ARG A 273 -18.18 -10.93 1.74
CA ARG A 273 -16.98 -11.77 1.77
C ARG A 273 -16.86 -12.54 0.47
N LEU A 274 -15.68 -12.46 -0.13
CA LEU A 274 -15.37 -13.12 -1.39
C LEU A 274 -14.77 -14.51 -1.13
N PRO A 275 -14.93 -15.46 -2.08
CA PRO A 275 -14.29 -16.77 -1.99
C PRO A 275 -12.76 -16.66 -1.96
N ASN A 276 -12.12 -17.67 -1.37
CA ASN A 276 -10.67 -17.84 -1.40
C ASN A 276 -10.18 -18.15 -2.82
N ASP A 277 -10.95 -18.91 -3.61
CA ASP A 277 -10.59 -19.32 -4.98
C ASP A 277 -10.71 -18.21 -6.05
N LEU A 278 -11.19 -17.02 -5.68
CA LEU A 278 -11.34 -15.86 -6.58
C LEU A 278 -10.02 -15.47 -7.30
N PHE A 279 -8.89 -15.59 -6.61
CA PHE A 279 -7.59 -15.16 -7.14
C PHE A 279 -6.69 -16.32 -7.60
N THR A 280 -7.12 -17.57 -7.48
CA THR A 280 -6.26 -18.75 -7.75
C THR A 280 -5.82 -18.82 -9.20
N ASP A 281 -6.75 -18.72 -10.16
CA ASP A 281 -6.43 -18.81 -11.60
C ASP A 281 -5.64 -17.60 -12.13
N TYR A 282 -5.80 -16.41 -11.52
CA TYR A 282 -5.23 -15.14 -12.04
C TYR A 282 -3.94 -14.69 -11.33
N ALA A 283 -3.80 -14.97 -10.04
CA ALA A 283 -2.68 -14.51 -9.20
C ALA A 283 -2.03 -15.63 -8.36
N GLY A 284 -2.52 -16.88 -8.46
CA GLY A 284 -1.91 -18.03 -7.77
C GLY A 284 -2.00 -17.96 -6.24
N THR A 285 -3.03 -17.32 -5.69
CA THR A 285 -3.22 -17.14 -4.24
C THR A 285 -4.66 -17.43 -3.82
N GLU A 286 -4.83 -17.99 -2.62
CA GLU A 286 -6.13 -18.27 -1.98
C GLU A 286 -6.45 -17.25 -0.87
N ALA A 287 -6.00 -16.00 -1.07
CA ALA A 287 -6.12 -14.91 -0.11
C ALA A 287 -7.60 -14.58 0.22
N GLY A 288 -7.98 -14.74 1.49
CA GLY A 288 -9.29 -14.31 1.97
C GLY A 288 -9.49 -12.81 1.83
N SER A 289 -10.51 -12.40 1.06
CA SER A 289 -10.82 -11.00 0.77
C SER A 289 -12.29 -10.64 1.04
N ASP A 290 -12.55 -9.35 1.22
CA ASP A 290 -13.87 -8.76 1.41
C ASP A 290 -14.05 -7.59 0.40
N LEU A 291 -15.23 -7.45 -0.19
CA LEU A 291 -15.67 -6.27 -0.95
C LEU A 291 -16.48 -5.36 -0.03
N ILE A 292 -16.06 -4.11 0.12
CA ILE A 292 -16.72 -3.11 0.98
C ILE A 292 -17.08 -1.89 0.14
N ILE A 293 -18.36 -1.51 0.18
CA ILE A 293 -18.91 -0.35 -0.51
C ILE A 293 -19.52 0.63 0.50
N LEU A 294 -19.02 1.86 0.50
CA LEU A 294 -19.44 2.95 1.39
C LEU A 294 -19.96 4.14 0.57
N GLN A 295 -20.90 4.90 1.10
CA GLN A 295 -21.31 6.19 0.53
C GLN A 295 -20.99 7.31 1.52
N LYS A 296 -20.26 8.33 1.11
CA LYS A 296 -19.90 9.47 1.97
C LYS A 296 -21.14 10.26 2.38
N ASN A 297 -21.26 10.54 3.66
CA ASN A 297 -22.36 11.26 4.28
C ASN A 297 -21.81 12.05 5.47
N SER A 298 -21.39 13.28 5.22
CA SER A 298 -20.71 14.12 6.21
C SER A 298 -21.66 14.62 7.32
N ASP A 299 -22.96 14.69 7.03
CA ASP A 299 -24.02 15.11 7.96
C ASP A 299 -24.59 13.96 8.83
N LYS A 300 -23.97 12.78 8.79
CA LYS A 300 -24.44 11.58 9.48
C LYS A 300 -24.41 11.74 11.00
N ARG A 301 -25.54 11.46 11.65
CA ARG A 301 -25.73 11.65 13.11
C ARG A 301 -25.67 10.36 13.92
N GLU A 302 -26.15 9.25 13.36
CA GLU A 302 -26.28 7.97 14.06
C GLU A 302 -25.88 6.79 13.18
N LEU A 303 -25.43 5.71 13.81
CA LEU A 303 -25.15 4.43 13.15
C LEU A 303 -26.39 3.53 13.20
N SER A 304 -26.75 2.98 12.04
CA SER A 304 -27.74 1.92 11.91
C SER A 304 -27.23 0.57 12.45
N ASP A 305 -28.12 -0.40 12.67
CA ASP A 305 -27.75 -1.69 13.29
C ASP A 305 -26.72 -2.49 12.47
N ILE A 306 -26.82 -2.44 11.14
CA ILE A 306 -25.85 -3.08 10.25
C ILE A 306 -24.45 -2.45 10.37
N GLU A 307 -24.38 -1.14 10.64
CA GLU A 307 -23.12 -0.40 10.81
C GLU A 307 -22.53 -0.61 12.21
N ARG A 308 -23.38 -0.80 13.23
CA ARG A 308 -22.94 -1.25 14.57
C ARG A 308 -22.31 -2.64 14.46
N ARG A 309 -22.95 -3.57 13.75
CA ARG A 309 -22.39 -4.91 13.46
C ARG A 309 -21.11 -4.84 12.61
N PHE A 310 -21.03 -3.95 11.62
CA PHE A 310 -19.79 -3.70 10.86
C PHE A 310 -18.63 -3.29 11.77
N CYS A 311 -18.87 -2.42 12.77
CA CYS A 311 -17.83 -2.02 13.72
C CYS A 311 -17.39 -3.18 14.63
N GLN A 312 -18.28 -4.09 15.00
CA GLN A 312 -18.06 -5.10 16.03
C GLN A 312 -17.48 -6.42 15.49
N THR A 313 -16.72 -7.11 16.35
CA THR A 313 -16.16 -8.45 16.12
C THR A 313 -16.54 -9.39 17.24
N TYR A 314 -16.66 -10.67 16.95
CA TYR A 314 -16.83 -11.75 17.92
C TYR A 314 -15.69 -12.77 17.78
N THR A 315 -15.36 -13.46 18.87
CA THR A 315 -14.40 -14.58 18.85
C THR A 315 -15.18 -15.88 18.77
N SER A 316 -14.85 -16.71 17.78
CA SER A 316 -15.43 -18.05 17.59
C SER A 316 -14.79 -19.07 18.54
N SER A 317 -15.41 -20.24 18.69
CA SER A 317 -14.94 -21.30 19.60
C SER A 317 -13.56 -21.88 19.27
N ASP A 318 -13.05 -21.64 18.07
CA ASP A 318 -11.69 -21.96 17.61
C ASP A 318 -10.69 -20.80 17.81
N ASN A 319 -11.05 -19.82 18.63
CA ASN A 319 -10.26 -18.61 18.92
C ASN A 319 -10.00 -17.70 17.70
N THR A 320 -10.72 -17.90 16.58
CA THR A 320 -10.68 -17.00 15.43
C THR A 320 -11.56 -15.77 15.68
N THR A 321 -11.05 -14.57 15.37
CA THR A 321 -11.85 -13.33 15.45
C THR A 321 -12.53 -13.07 14.11
N ASN A 322 -13.85 -12.85 14.11
CA ASN A 322 -14.66 -12.60 12.92
C ASN A 322 -15.53 -11.36 13.09
N ASN A 323 -15.86 -10.68 11.99
CA ASN A 323 -16.78 -9.55 12.02
C ASN A 323 -18.23 -9.99 12.25
N MET A 324 -19.01 -9.24 13.04
CA MET A 324 -20.41 -9.59 13.30
C MET A 324 -21.29 -9.59 12.04
N LEU A 325 -20.90 -8.95 10.93
CA LEU A 325 -21.65 -9.09 9.67
C LEU A 325 -21.64 -10.49 9.07
N PHE A 326 -20.63 -11.31 9.39
CA PHE A 326 -20.46 -12.67 8.86
C PHE A 326 -20.79 -13.77 9.89
N GLU A 327 -21.46 -13.42 10.99
CA GLU A 327 -22.06 -14.40 11.92
C GLU A 327 -23.00 -15.38 11.19
N ASN A 328 -23.67 -14.90 10.13
CA ASN A 328 -24.43 -15.71 9.19
C ASN A 328 -23.75 -15.70 7.81
N LEU A 329 -23.74 -16.85 7.12
CA LEU A 329 -23.13 -17.01 5.80
C LEU A 329 -23.83 -16.24 4.66
N ASN A 330 -24.96 -15.59 4.93
CA ASN A 330 -25.75 -14.81 3.96
C ASN A 330 -24.97 -13.66 3.28
N ARG A 331 -23.80 -13.28 3.82
CA ARG A 331 -22.90 -12.24 3.28
C ARG A 331 -21.59 -12.80 2.74
N VAL A 332 -21.51 -14.12 2.54
CA VAL A 332 -20.33 -14.82 2.03
C VAL A 332 -20.71 -15.50 0.72
N VAL A 333 -20.05 -15.14 -0.37
CA VAL A 333 -20.19 -15.84 -1.65
C VAL A 333 -19.45 -17.17 -1.53
N HIS A 334 -20.15 -18.30 -1.71
CA HIS A 334 -19.59 -19.65 -1.64
C HIS A 334 -20.61 -20.69 -2.15
N THR A 335 -20.12 -21.83 -2.63
CA THR A 335 -20.92 -23.07 -2.81
C THR A 335 -20.51 -24.17 -1.83
N SER A 336 -19.28 -24.09 -1.30
CA SER A 336 -18.76 -25.04 -0.31
C SER A 336 -17.89 -24.30 0.70
N VAL A 337 -17.88 -24.79 1.94
CA VAL A 337 -17.10 -24.24 3.06
C VAL A 337 -16.45 -25.37 3.82
N HIS A 338 -15.17 -25.21 4.17
CA HIS A 338 -14.43 -26.16 5.00
C HIS A 338 -13.44 -25.44 5.91
N LYS A 339 -12.89 -26.15 6.90
CA LYS A 339 -11.79 -25.62 7.72
C LYS A 339 -10.46 -25.95 7.04
N GLY A 340 -9.62 -24.94 6.91
CA GLY A 340 -8.25 -25.05 6.43
C GLY A 340 -7.35 -24.06 7.19
N THR A 341 -6.33 -23.54 6.53
CA THR A 341 -5.45 -22.51 7.06
C THR A 341 -5.40 -21.27 6.16
N ASP A 342 -5.25 -20.09 6.76
CA ASP A 342 -4.93 -18.87 6.01
C ASP A 342 -3.49 -18.90 5.44
N LEU A 343 -3.13 -17.86 4.68
CA LEU A 343 -1.79 -17.67 4.11
C LEU A 343 -0.66 -17.56 5.16
N TYR A 344 -0.99 -17.51 6.46
CA TYR A 344 -0.07 -17.47 7.59
C TYR A 344 -0.12 -18.74 8.44
N GLY A 345 -0.74 -19.82 7.94
CA GLY A 345 -0.84 -21.12 8.61
C GLY A 345 -1.82 -21.17 9.78
N ARG A 346 -2.67 -20.16 9.97
CA ARG A 346 -3.63 -20.10 11.09
C ARG A 346 -4.95 -20.75 10.69
N PRO A 347 -5.64 -21.46 11.60
CA PRO A 347 -6.96 -22.03 11.31
C PRO A 347 -7.94 -20.98 10.79
N ALA A 348 -8.55 -21.26 9.64
CA ALA A 348 -9.48 -20.37 8.96
C ALA A 348 -10.60 -21.16 8.27
N TRP A 349 -11.74 -20.48 8.05
CA TRP A 349 -12.78 -20.97 7.17
C TRP A 349 -12.43 -20.62 5.72
N ILE A 350 -12.36 -21.63 4.86
CA ILE A 350 -12.06 -21.51 3.45
C ILE A 350 -13.37 -21.66 2.66
N TYR A 351 -13.64 -20.67 1.82
CA TYR A 351 -14.87 -20.53 1.04
C TYR A 351 -14.55 -20.69 -0.44
N ASN A 352 -15.13 -21.70 -1.10
CA ASN A 352 -14.90 -22.00 -2.51
C ASN A 352 -16.21 -21.92 -3.30
N HIS A 353 -16.12 -21.64 -4.61
CA HIS A 353 -17.26 -21.48 -5.51
C HIS A 353 -17.11 -22.33 -6.78
N SER A 354 -17.88 -23.42 -6.83
CA SER A 354 -17.86 -24.40 -7.93
C SER A 354 -18.27 -23.85 -9.31
N GLY A 355 -18.92 -22.68 -9.37
CA GLY A 355 -19.20 -21.97 -10.62
C GLY A 355 -18.00 -21.19 -11.19
N GLY A 356 -16.85 -21.23 -10.49
CA GLY A 356 -15.66 -20.44 -10.81
C GLY A 356 -15.94 -18.94 -10.87
N VAL A 357 -15.02 -18.19 -11.46
CA VAL A 357 -15.10 -16.72 -11.53
C VAL A 357 -16.43 -16.21 -12.13
N ASN A 358 -17.02 -16.94 -13.07
CA ASN A 358 -18.33 -16.60 -13.65
C ASN A 358 -19.47 -16.67 -12.61
N GLY A 359 -19.54 -17.76 -11.84
CA GLY A 359 -20.53 -17.92 -10.77
C GLY A 359 -20.33 -16.90 -9.65
N ILE A 360 -19.07 -16.67 -9.26
CA ILE A 360 -18.70 -15.65 -8.27
C ILE A 360 -19.20 -14.26 -8.70
N ALA A 361 -18.97 -13.87 -9.96
CA ALA A 361 -19.41 -12.59 -10.49
C ALA A 361 -20.94 -12.44 -10.49
N GLN A 362 -21.68 -13.51 -10.81
CA GLN A 362 -23.15 -13.51 -10.77
C GLN A 362 -23.68 -13.33 -9.34
N ASP A 363 -23.16 -14.08 -8.37
CA ASP A 363 -23.58 -13.96 -6.96
C ASP A 363 -23.27 -12.59 -6.37
N ILE A 364 -22.08 -12.04 -6.66
CA ILE A 364 -21.71 -10.66 -6.30
C ILE A 364 -22.72 -9.67 -6.90
N GLN A 365 -23.02 -9.78 -8.20
CA GLN A 365 -23.94 -8.86 -8.88
C GLN A 365 -25.36 -8.91 -8.26
N LEU A 366 -25.85 -10.10 -7.92
CA LEU A 366 -27.15 -10.29 -7.26
C LEU A 366 -27.18 -9.64 -5.87
N MET A 367 -26.18 -9.93 -5.03
CA MET A 367 -26.07 -9.33 -3.69
C MET A 367 -25.95 -7.81 -3.74
N LEU A 368 -25.13 -7.29 -4.66
CA LEU A 368 -24.94 -5.84 -4.85
C LEU A 368 -26.20 -5.14 -5.34
N ASN A 369 -26.93 -5.71 -6.29
CA ASN A 369 -28.17 -5.11 -6.78
C ASN A 369 -29.22 -4.97 -5.67
N VAL A 370 -29.38 -6.00 -4.82
CA VAL A 370 -30.29 -5.95 -3.65
C VAL A 370 -29.82 -4.91 -2.63
N ASP A 371 -28.51 -4.81 -2.40
CA ASP A 371 -27.94 -3.88 -1.43
C ASP A 371 -28.02 -2.42 -1.87
N LEU A 372 -27.63 -2.14 -3.11
CA LEU A 372 -27.67 -0.79 -3.70
C LEU A 372 -29.11 -0.28 -3.73
N ALA A 373 -30.06 -1.08 -4.23
CA ALA A 373 -31.48 -0.71 -4.28
C ALA A 373 -32.08 -0.42 -2.89
N LYS A 374 -31.53 -1.02 -1.82
CA LYS A 374 -32.01 -0.86 -0.44
C LYS A 374 -31.30 0.24 0.35
N ARG A 375 -30.00 0.49 0.11
CA ARG A 375 -29.14 1.31 1.00
C ARG A 375 -28.37 2.44 0.33
N LEU A 376 -28.34 2.54 -1.00
CA LEU A 376 -27.75 3.69 -1.67
C LEU A 376 -28.73 4.88 -1.65
N ASP A 377 -28.37 6.01 -1.04
CA ASP A 377 -29.16 7.23 -1.16
C ASP A 377 -28.78 7.94 -2.48
N VAL A 378 -29.56 7.65 -3.53
CA VAL A 378 -29.38 8.23 -4.88
C VAL A 378 -29.61 9.75 -4.89
N ASN A 379 -30.37 10.31 -3.94
CA ASN A 379 -30.54 11.77 -3.84
C ASN A 379 -29.26 12.40 -3.29
N LEU A 380 -28.70 11.81 -2.23
CA LEU A 380 -27.39 12.21 -1.69
C LEU A 380 -26.29 12.08 -2.76
N TYR A 381 -26.29 10.98 -3.53
CA TYR A 381 -25.35 10.83 -4.65
C TYR A 381 -25.48 11.95 -5.70
N ASN A 382 -26.70 12.36 -6.04
CA ASN A 382 -26.95 13.44 -6.98
C ASN A 382 -26.84 14.86 -6.39
N GLY A 383 -26.40 15.01 -5.13
CA GLY A 383 -26.30 16.31 -4.46
C GLY A 383 -27.65 16.96 -4.13
N ILE A 384 -28.75 16.20 -4.18
CA ILE A 384 -30.09 16.66 -3.86
C ILE A 384 -30.28 16.54 -2.35
N GLN A 385 -30.07 17.64 -1.63
CA GLN A 385 -30.41 17.71 -0.21
C GLN A 385 -31.91 17.41 -0.01
N LYS A 386 -32.22 16.57 0.98
CA LYS A 386 -33.59 16.40 1.47
C LYS A 386 -34.07 17.74 2.03
N LEU A 387 -34.88 18.46 1.26
CA LEU A 387 -35.82 19.43 1.80
C LEU A 387 -36.65 18.70 2.86
N GLN A 388 -36.38 18.97 4.14
CA GLN A 388 -37.21 18.51 5.24
C GLN A 388 -38.58 19.20 5.11
N LEU A 389 -39.50 18.52 4.44
CA LEU A 389 -40.91 18.72 4.67
C LEU A 389 -41.20 18.24 6.09
N GLU A 390 -41.09 19.16 7.05
CA GLU A 390 -41.72 19.01 8.36
C GLU A 390 -43.24 18.95 8.14
N ILE A 391 -43.75 17.74 7.89
CA ILE A 391 -45.17 17.46 8.01
C ILE A 391 -45.50 17.59 9.49
N ILE A 392 -45.95 18.78 9.89
CA ILE A 392 -46.48 19.05 11.23
C ILE A 392 -47.76 18.24 11.39
N SER A 393 -47.61 16.98 11.80
CA SER A 393 -48.69 16.15 12.31
C SER A 393 -49.05 16.63 13.71
N LYS A 394 -49.86 17.71 13.78
CA LYS A 394 -50.57 18.02 15.02
C LYS A 394 -51.50 16.84 15.36
N PRO A 395 -51.60 16.42 16.63
CA PRO A 395 -52.64 15.53 17.08
C PRO A 395 -54.03 16.12 16.73
N ILE A 396 -54.97 15.24 16.40
CA ILE A 396 -56.38 15.63 16.29
C ILE A 396 -56.91 15.70 17.72
N ASP A 397 -57.07 16.93 18.24
CA ASP A 397 -57.79 17.14 19.50
C ASP A 397 -59.28 16.83 19.32
N GLU A 398 -59.87 16.19 20.33
CA GLU A 398 -61.28 15.78 20.32
C GLU A 398 -62.23 17.00 20.28
N ILE A 399 -63.33 16.84 19.54
CA ILE A 399 -64.35 17.89 19.39
C ILE A 399 -65.15 18.02 20.69
N GLN A 400 -65.01 19.17 21.37
CA GLN A 400 -66.01 19.65 22.34
C GLN A 400 -66.81 20.83 21.77
N PRO A 401 -68.12 20.95 22.08
CA PRO A 401 -69.02 21.87 21.40
C PRO A 401 -68.91 23.34 21.86
N VAL A 402 -69.35 24.21 20.97
CA VAL A 402 -69.21 25.68 21.02
C VAL A 402 -70.10 26.36 22.07
N THR A 403 -69.52 27.26 22.88
CA THR A 403 -70.23 28.38 23.52
C THR A 403 -69.34 29.63 23.66
N GLY A 404 -69.87 30.83 23.35
CA GLY A 404 -69.33 32.11 23.86
C GLY A 404 -68.83 33.12 22.80
N ARG A 405 -69.44 34.32 22.77
CA ARG A 405 -69.05 35.49 21.95
C ARG A 405 -68.08 36.43 22.70
N ALA A 406 -67.14 37.06 21.98
CA ALA A 406 -66.84 38.52 21.98
C ALA A 406 -65.61 38.79 21.06
N ILE A 407 -65.68 39.59 19.97
CA ILE A 407 -65.44 41.06 19.91
C ILE A 407 -64.14 41.45 20.67
N THR A 408 -63.01 41.78 20.03
CA THR A 408 -62.73 43.07 19.33
C THR A 408 -61.69 42.99 18.17
N LYS A 409 -61.70 44.04 17.33
CA LYS A 409 -60.79 44.38 16.20
C LYS A 409 -59.57 45.25 16.66
N PRO A 410 -58.72 45.84 15.77
CA PRO A 410 -57.91 45.27 14.66
C PRO A 410 -56.46 45.84 14.55
N GLY A 411 -55.65 45.30 13.61
CA GLY A 411 -54.64 46.06 12.85
C GLY A 411 -53.25 46.22 13.48
N LEU A 412 -52.14 45.98 12.77
CA LEU A 412 -51.70 46.78 11.63
C LEU A 412 -51.03 45.93 10.52
N GLN A 413 -51.34 46.25 9.25
CA GLN A 413 -50.48 45.95 8.10
C GLN A 413 -49.78 47.24 7.64
N LYS A 414 -48.51 47.11 7.22
CA LYS A 414 -47.83 47.83 6.12
C LYS A 414 -46.40 47.27 6.04
N THR A 415 -45.90 46.57 5.01
CA THR A 415 -45.84 46.76 3.53
C THR A 415 -44.85 47.83 3.05
N TYR A 416 -44.09 47.48 1.99
CA TYR A 416 -43.11 48.28 1.22
C TYR A 416 -41.76 48.51 1.91
N SER A 417 -40.60 48.55 1.23
CA SER A 417 -40.19 48.30 -0.17
C SER A 417 -38.66 48.11 -0.16
N GLY A 418 -38.02 47.21 -0.92
CA GLY A 418 -37.84 47.33 -2.37
C GLY A 418 -36.85 48.46 -2.73
N ILE A 419 -35.55 48.17 -2.90
CA ILE A 419 -34.54 48.97 -3.64
C ILE A 419 -33.40 48.05 -4.14
N SER A 420 -32.69 48.52 -5.15
CA SER A 420 -31.90 47.81 -6.16
C SER A 420 -30.48 47.33 -5.77
N THR A 421 -30.10 46.19 -6.38
CA THR A 421 -28.77 45.80 -6.91
C THR A 421 -27.50 46.56 -6.48
N SER A 422 -26.55 45.85 -5.88
CA SER A 422 -25.13 45.88 -6.30
C SER A 422 -24.36 44.65 -5.82
N SER A 423 -23.30 44.30 -6.55
CA SER A 423 -22.41 43.15 -6.32
C SER A 423 -21.44 43.34 -5.14
N HIS A 424 -21.22 42.29 -4.34
CA HIS A 424 -19.94 41.91 -3.72
C HIS A 424 -20.09 40.49 -3.14
N ALA A 425 -19.27 39.51 -3.51
CA ALA A 425 -17.88 39.23 -3.11
C ALA A 425 -17.79 38.25 -1.92
N GLN A 426 -16.77 37.39 -1.96
CA GLN A 426 -16.62 36.19 -1.14
C GLN A 426 -16.45 36.50 0.36
N LEU A 427 -17.06 35.66 1.21
CA LEU A 427 -16.81 35.65 2.65
C LEU A 427 -15.53 34.86 2.95
N SER A 428 -14.76 35.37 3.92
CA SER A 428 -13.54 34.75 4.44
C SER A 428 -13.86 33.81 5.61
N LEU A 429 -13.14 32.71 5.72
CA LEU A 429 -13.36 31.64 6.70
C LEU A 429 -12.81 32.00 8.11
N PHE A 430 -13.22 33.14 8.68
CA PHE A 430 -12.77 33.59 10.01
C PHE A 430 -13.88 34.08 10.97
N ASP A 431 -15.15 34.12 10.54
CA ASP A 431 -16.27 34.65 11.34
C ASP A 431 -17.15 33.56 12.03
N LEU A 432 -16.64 32.32 12.25
CA LEU A 432 -17.46 31.21 12.77
C LEU A 432 -17.20 30.79 14.23
N PHE A 433 -16.21 31.34 14.92
CA PHE A 433 -15.87 30.91 16.29
C PHE A 433 -15.48 32.07 17.21
N GLU A 434 -16.47 32.79 17.76
CA GLU A 434 -16.39 33.34 19.11
C GLU A 434 -17.79 33.58 19.70
N GLY A 435 -18.09 32.96 20.84
CA GLY A 435 -19.37 33.01 21.54
C GLY A 435 -19.22 32.49 22.98
N PRO A 436 -19.96 33.02 23.98
CA PRO A 436 -19.33 33.34 25.26
C PRO A 436 -19.54 32.31 26.38
N VAL A 437 -18.59 32.29 27.32
CA VAL A 437 -18.71 31.58 28.62
C VAL A 437 -19.11 32.58 29.71
N VAL A 438 -20.12 32.22 30.51
CA VAL A 438 -20.49 32.94 31.74
C VAL A 438 -20.18 32.07 32.96
N THR A 439 -19.43 32.63 33.91
CA THR A 439 -19.11 31.99 35.20
C THR A 439 -19.99 32.55 36.33
N LYS A 440 -20.20 31.75 37.38
CA LYS A 440 -20.52 32.24 38.72
C LYS A 440 -19.57 31.62 39.74
N SER A 441 -19.05 32.46 40.61
CA SER A 441 -18.02 32.21 41.62
C SER A 441 -18.62 31.98 43.01
N VAL A 442 -17.82 31.45 43.95
CA VAL A 442 -17.66 31.93 45.35
C VAL A 442 -16.30 31.37 45.89
N GLU A 443 -15.48 32.27 46.44
CA GLU A 443 -14.20 32.07 47.18
C GLU A 443 -14.47 31.84 48.70
N PRO A 444 -13.53 31.87 49.70
CA PRO A 444 -12.06 32.13 49.73
C PRO A 444 -11.24 31.06 50.53
N SER A 445 -9.89 31.06 50.62
CA SER A 445 -9.05 32.01 51.37
C SER A 445 -7.57 32.09 50.95
N SER A 446 -7.12 33.33 50.71
CA SER A 446 -5.73 33.81 50.55
C SER A 446 -5.02 33.96 51.93
N PRO A 447 -3.83 34.62 52.14
CA PRO A 447 -3.13 35.67 51.33
C PRO A 447 -1.57 35.48 51.24
N GLU A 448 -0.71 36.40 50.78
CA GLU A 448 -0.73 37.73 50.08
C GLU A 448 0.53 37.76 49.16
N ILE A 449 0.62 38.42 48.00
CA ILE A 449 1.06 39.83 47.88
C ILE A 449 0.86 40.45 46.47
N LYS A 450 0.54 41.75 46.48
CA LYS A 450 0.67 42.90 45.51
C LYS A 450 1.57 42.77 44.25
N LYS A 451 1.42 43.50 43.11
CA LYS A 451 0.49 44.54 42.51
C LYS A 451 1.00 44.89 41.06
N SER A 452 0.40 45.67 40.14
CA SER A 452 -1.00 45.96 39.70
C SER A 452 -1.05 47.05 38.58
N TYR A 453 -2.01 46.98 37.63
CA TYR A 453 -2.46 47.99 36.61
C TYR A 453 -1.62 48.13 35.30
N ALA A 454 -2.14 48.07 34.05
CA ALA A 454 -3.29 48.70 33.31
C ALA A 454 -2.92 50.09 32.68
N ASN A 455 -3.42 50.61 31.54
CA ASN A 455 -4.47 50.21 30.57
C ASN A 455 -4.39 51.04 29.23
N TYR A 456 -5.20 50.68 28.21
CA TYR A 456 -5.88 51.57 27.21
C TYR A 456 -5.27 52.17 25.89
N LYS A 457 -5.84 51.72 24.75
CA LYS A 457 -6.61 52.45 23.67
C LYS A 457 -6.00 53.11 22.38
N GLN A 458 -6.59 52.68 21.24
CA GLN A 458 -7.22 53.45 20.13
C GLN A 458 -6.51 53.92 18.82
N ASN A 459 -7.02 53.36 17.70
CA ASN A 459 -7.55 53.99 16.46
C ASN A 459 -6.72 54.48 15.23
N ASN A 460 -7.15 53.93 14.07
CA ASN A 460 -7.48 54.57 12.76
C ASN A 460 -6.44 54.94 11.66
N ARG A 461 -6.51 54.13 10.57
CA ARG A 461 -6.80 54.50 9.15
C ARG A 461 -6.13 55.73 8.49
N SER A 462 -5.51 55.50 7.33
CA SER A 462 -6.09 55.88 6.00
C SER A 462 -5.31 55.28 4.80
N ARG A 463 -5.82 55.45 3.57
CA ARG A 463 -5.41 54.75 2.33
C ARG A 463 -4.57 55.63 1.38
N GLY A 464 -3.75 54.97 0.53
CA GLY A 464 -3.22 55.52 -0.73
C GLY A 464 -3.01 54.40 -1.77
N VAL A 465 -3.24 54.66 -3.05
CA VAL A 465 -3.28 53.64 -4.14
C VAL A 465 -2.23 53.94 -5.21
N GLY A 466 -1.52 52.92 -5.71
CA GLY A 466 -0.54 53.00 -6.81
C GLY A 466 -0.24 51.61 -7.40
N ASN A 467 0.07 51.52 -8.70
CA ASN A 467 -0.13 50.30 -9.50
C ASN A 467 1.18 49.69 -10.06
N LYS A 468 1.23 48.34 -10.14
CA LYS A 468 2.07 47.48 -11.02
C LYS A 468 3.61 47.66 -11.08
N ILE A 469 4.36 46.61 -10.71
CA ILE A 469 5.03 45.63 -11.62
C ILE A 469 5.70 44.52 -10.76
N ARG A 470 5.87 43.30 -11.30
CA ARG A 470 6.53 42.18 -10.61
C ARG A 470 8.06 42.28 -10.68
N THR A 471 8.71 42.19 -9.52
CA THR A 471 10.10 41.68 -9.34
C THR A 471 10.14 40.80 -8.09
N GLY A 472 11.11 39.86 -8.05
CA GLY A 472 11.25 38.92 -6.94
C GLY A 472 12.03 39.49 -5.73
N GLY A 473 11.90 38.82 -4.59
CA GLY A 473 12.33 39.32 -3.27
C GLY A 473 11.13 39.91 -2.51
N ILE A 474 10.95 39.67 -1.21
CA ILE A 474 11.93 39.32 -0.17
C ILE A 474 11.42 38.11 0.63
N ILE A 475 12.25 37.06 0.79
CA ILE A 475 12.03 36.01 1.79
C ILE A 475 12.57 36.57 3.11
N GLY A 476 11.70 37.18 3.91
CA GLY A 476 12.12 37.96 5.09
C GLY A 476 11.03 38.10 6.15
N ASP A 477 10.28 37.03 6.40
CA ASP A 477 9.34 36.98 7.54
C ASP A 477 9.11 35.56 8.09
N LEU A 478 10.08 34.65 7.91
CA LEU A 478 9.92 33.24 8.32
C LEU A 478 10.23 32.99 9.82
N PHE A 479 10.79 33.98 10.51
CA PHE A 479 11.35 33.84 11.87
C PHE A 479 11.02 35.01 12.83
N SER A 480 10.02 35.82 12.49
CA SER A 480 9.55 36.94 13.31
C SER A 480 8.51 36.46 14.34
N GLU A 481 8.93 36.16 15.57
CA GLU A 481 8.02 36.13 16.73
C GLU A 481 8.24 37.38 17.60
N PRO A 482 7.18 37.96 18.20
CA PRO A 482 7.27 39.21 18.92
C PRO A 482 7.96 39.00 20.28
N VAL A 483 9.18 39.51 20.41
CA VAL A 483 9.86 39.57 21.71
C VAL A 483 9.23 40.68 22.56
N GLU A 484 8.40 40.31 23.54
CA GLU A 484 8.09 41.23 24.63
C GLU A 484 9.36 41.53 25.44
N ASN A 485 9.61 42.82 25.68
CA ASN A 485 10.64 43.38 26.57
C ASN A 485 12.12 43.31 26.13
N ALA A 486 12.48 44.18 25.18
CA ALA A 486 13.78 44.88 25.22
C ALA A 486 13.59 46.36 24.82
N LYS A 487 13.83 47.30 25.76
CA LYS A 487 13.85 48.74 25.45
C LYS A 487 15.19 49.10 24.81
N GLY A 488 15.26 49.03 23.49
CA GLY A 488 16.35 49.57 22.68
C GLY A 488 15.86 49.75 21.25
N SER A 489 16.00 50.97 20.70
CA SER A 489 15.64 51.24 19.31
C SER A 489 16.44 50.32 18.38
N PRO A 490 15.83 49.73 17.34
CA PRO A 490 16.61 49.05 16.32
C PRO A 490 17.50 50.09 15.62
N LEU A 491 18.81 49.94 15.79
CA LEU A 491 19.79 50.61 14.93
C LEU A 491 19.52 50.17 13.49
N PRO A 492 19.68 51.06 12.49
CA PRO A 492 19.61 50.64 11.09
C PRO A 492 20.65 49.53 10.85
N PRO A 493 20.35 48.50 10.03
CA PRO A 493 21.29 47.43 9.76
C PRO A 493 22.56 48.01 9.15
N ASP A 494 23.71 47.63 9.71
CA ASP A 494 25.02 48.00 9.20
C ASP A 494 25.18 47.47 7.76
N PRO A 495 25.43 48.35 6.76
CA PRO A 495 25.53 47.94 5.35
C PRO A 495 26.68 46.95 5.06
N ALA A 496 27.54 46.63 6.04
CA ALA A 496 28.69 45.74 5.90
C ALA A 496 28.39 44.22 5.79
N THR A 497 27.13 43.75 5.76
CA THR A 497 26.80 42.31 5.89
C THR A 497 25.85 41.70 4.83
N LEU A 498 25.58 42.40 3.73
CA LEU A 498 24.93 41.80 2.55
C LEU A 498 25.95 41.01 1.71
N ARG A 499 26.26 39.78 2.12
CA ARG A 499 27.09 38.88 1.33
C ARG A 499 26.30 38.30 0.16
N GLU A 500 26.80 38.50 -1.05
CA GLU A 500 26.18 37.96 -2.27
C GLU A 500 26.28 36.42 -2.34
N PRO A 501 25.44 35.74 -3.15
CA PRO A 501 25.55 34.30 -3.35
C PRO A 501 26.89 33.91 -3.96
N GLU A 502 27.69 33.13 -3.23
CA GLU A 502 29.01 32.65 -3.65
C GLU A 502 28.97 31.16 -4.02
N VAL A 503 30.02 30.66 -4.67
CA VAL A 503 30.25 29.21 -4.79
C VAL A 503 30.55 28.65 -3.39
N TYR A 504 29.87 27.57 -3.00
CA TYR A 504 30.07 26.89 -1.73
C TYR A 504 31.49 26.31 -1.63
N LYS A 505 32.20 26.62 -0.54
CA LYS A 505 33.61 26.23 -0.32
C LYS A 505 33.79 25.14 0.73
N GLY A 506 32.71 24.65 1.31
CA GLY A 506 32.74 23.58 2.31
C GLY A 506 32.90 22.17 1.71
N ILE A 507 33.05 21.18 2.58
CA ILE A 507 33.13 19.77 2.18
C ILE A 507 31.76 19.31 1.65
N PHE A 508 31.73 18.78 0.43
CA PHE A 508 30.51 18.23 -0.17
C PHE A 508 30.11 16.91 0.48
N GLN A 509 28.90 16.85 1.01
CA GLN A 509 28.31 15.63 1.53
C GLN A 509 27.42 14.95 0.48
N ARG A 510 27.39 13.61 0.48
CA ARG A 510 26.64 12.80 -0.49
C ARG A 510 25.12 13.03 -0.48
N PHE A 511 24.59 13.59 0.60
CA PHE A 511 23.17 13.90 0.78
C PHE A 511 22.78 15.34 0.41
N TYR A 512 23.74 16.22 0.05
CA TYR A 512 23.45 17.60 -0.33
C TYR A 512 22.58 17.67 -1.59
N ARG A 513 21.62 18.58 -1.58
CA ARG A 513 20.64 18.82 -2.65
C ARG A 513 20.17 20.27 -2.60
N ASP A 514 19.43 20.70 -3.61
CA ASP A 514 18.87 22.06 -3.64
C ASP A 514 17.98 22.34 -2.41
N ASP A 515 18.06 23.58 -1.93
CA ASP A 515 17.47 24.12 -0.70
C ASP A 515 17.82 23.32 0.59
N CYS A 516 18.97 22.61 0.58
CA CYS A 516 19.58 22.05 1.79
C CYS A 516 20.23 23.17 2.62
N LEU A 517 20.00 23.19 3.94
CA LEU A 517 20.76 24.08 4.83
C LEU A 517 22.23 23.62 4.89
N ALA A 518 23.16 24.56 4.90
CA ALA A 518 24.58 24.31 5.10
C ALA A 518 25.21 25.46 5.90
N VAL A 519 26.39 25.19 6.46
CA VAL A 519 27.25 26.20 7.06
C VAL A 519 28.46 26.41 6.14
N ASP A 520 28.75 27.66 5.79
CA ASP A 520 29.96 28.06 5.05
C ASP A 520 30.56 29.33 5.66
N ASN A 521 31.87 29.31 5.94
CA ASN A 521 32.63 30.45 6.47
C ASN A 521 31.95 31.17 7.67
N GLY A 522 31.30 30.40 8.56
CA GLY A 522 30.60 30.94 9.73
C GLY A 522 29.27 31.66 9.40
N PHE A 523 28.64 31.34 8.27
CA PHE A 523 27.26 31.73 7.94
C PHE A 523 26.42 30.48 7.70
N VAL A 524 25.13 30.56 8.03
CA VAL A 524 24.12 29.55 7.66
C VAL A 524 23.46 30.00 6.36
N GLY A 525 23.20 29.07 5.43
CA GLY A 525 22.60 29.39 4.14
C GLY A 525 22.00 28.17 3.43
N TYR A 526 21.30 28.42 2.32
CA TYR A 526 20.78 27.37 1.45
C TYR A 526 21.74 27.07 0.30
N LEU A 527 21.93 25.79 -0.01
CA LEU A 527 22.60 25.34 -1.22
C LEU A 527 21.63 25.35 -2.41
N ARG A 528 22.09 25.80 -3.58
CA ARG A 528 21.33 25.79 -4.85
C ARG A 528 22.22 25.42 -6.02
N LYS A 529 21.61 24.88 -7.09
CA LYS A 529 22.32 24.34 -8.26
C LYS A 529 23.35 23.28 -7.83
N VAL A 530 22.98 22.40 -6.90
CA VAL A 530 23.88 21.40 -6.32
C VAL A 530 24.15 20.28 -7.33
N ASN A 531 25.39 20.22 -7.84
CA ASN A 531 25.92 19.08 -8.58
C ASN A 531 26.97 18.34 -7.74
N ILE A 532 26.56 17.22 -7.14
CA ILE A 532 27.41 16.38 -6.29
C ILE A 532 28.58 15.75 -7.08
N LYS A 533 28.38 15.43 -8.37
CA LYS A 533 29.42 14.80 -9.22
C LYS A 533 30.56 15.76 -9.54
N GLU A 534 30.22 17.02 -9.82
CA GLU A 534 31.18 18.09 -10.14
C GLU A 534 31.68 18.84 -8.90
N GLN A 535 31.10 18.57 -7.72
CA GLN A 535 31.34 19.31 -6.46
C GLN A 535 31.13 20.83 -6.62
N VAL A 536 30.04 21.20 -7.32
CA VAL A 536 29.64 22.60 -7.53
C VAL A 536 28.29 22.85 -6.88
N ALA A 537 28.18 23.94 -6.12
CA ALA A 537 26.94 24.45 -5.56
C ALA A 537 27.07 25.96 -5.31
N MET A 538 25.96 26.69 -5.40
CA MET A 538 25.84 28.08 -4.97
C MET A 538 25.34 28.12 -3.52
N PHE A 539 26.06 28.81 -2.65
CA PHE A 539 25.68 29.08 -1.28
C PHE A 539 24.95 30.43 -1.19
N HIS A 540 23.70 30.41 -0.75
CA HIS A 540 22.88 31.58 -0.51
C HIS A 540 22.79 31.85 1.01
N PRO A 541 23.60 32.78 1.56
CA PRO A 541 23.62 33.06 3.00
C PRO A 541 22.27 33.62 3.49
N LEU A 542 21.89 33.23 4.71
CA LEU A 542 20.70 33.73 5.41
C LEU A 542 21.08 34.80 6.44
N GLN A 543 20.32 35.88 6.47
CA GLN A 543 20.37 36.85 7.55
C GLN A 543 19.51 36.34 8.71
N LEU A 544 20.16 35.74 9.70
CA LEU A 544 19.55 35.24 10.93
C LEU A 544 20.10 36.01 12.15
N PRO A 545 19.26 36.35 13.14
CA PRO A 545 19.73 36.77 14.46
C PRO A 545 20.71 35.75 15.05
N GLN A 546 21.70 36.21 15.81
CA GLN A 546 22.79 35.36 16.33
C GLN A 546 22.29 34.09 17.05
N THR A 547 21.22 34.19 17.84
CA THR A 547 20.59 33.04 18.54
C THR A 547 19.95 32.02 17.59
N GLN A 548 19.35 32.48 16.49
CA GLN A 548 18.76 31.60 15.47
C GLN A 548 19.84 30.97 14.58
N LYS A 549 20.91 31.72 14.29
CA LYS A 549 22.11 31.22 13.61
C LYS A 549 22.77 30.09 14.41
N GLU A 550 23.10 30.31 15.68
CA GLU A 550 23.71 29.29 16.55
C GLU A 550 22.83 28.04 16.72
N ARG A 551 21.49 28.20 16.68
CA ARG A 551 20.53 27.09 16.67
C ARG A 551 20.60 26.30 15.36
N ALA A 552 20.67 27.00 14.22
CA ALA A 552 20.74 26.37 12.90
C ALA A 552 22.10 25.68 12.64
N GLU A 553 23.21 26.26 13.09
CA GLU A 553 24.54 25.62 13.04
C GLU A 553 24.56 24.32 13.88
N ALA A 554 24.01 24.35 15.09
CA ALA A 554 23.92 23.16 15.93
C ALA A 554 23.00 22.08 15.32
N TYR A 555 21.87 22.48 14.73
CA TYR A 555 20.97 21.59 14.01
C TYR A 555 21.67 20.89 12.82
N VAL A 556 22.34 21.66 11.96
CA VAL A 556 23.09 21.14 10.81
C VAL A 556 24.14 20.13 11.25
N GLY A 557 24.86 20.39 12.35
CA GLY A 557 25.81 19.44 12.93
C GLY A 557 25.19 18.09 13.31
N VAL A 558 24.03 18.08 14.00
CA VAL A 558 23.34 16.83 14.36
C VAL A 558 22.88 16.08 13.10
N ARG A 559 22.36 16.82 12.09
CA ARG A 559 21.91 16.24 10.81
C ARG A 559 23.04 15.60 10.03
N ASP A 560 24.14 16.30 9.86
CA ASP A 560 25.25 15.84 9.04
C ASP A 560 25.91 14.61 9.68
N SER A 561 26.08 14.62 11.02
CA SER A 561 26.55 13.45 11.76
C SER A 561 25.61 12.25 11.71
N TYR A 562 24.29 12.47 11.62
CA TYR A 562 23.31 11.38 11.48
C TYR A 562 23.37 10.76 10.08
N LEU A 563 23.32 11.59 9.03
CA LEU A 563 23.29 11.12 7.64
C LEU A 563 24.60 10.45 7.24
N ASP A 564 25.75 10.97 7.69
CA ASP A 564 27.06 10.35 7.48
C ASP A 564 27.18 8.99 8.18
N LEU A 565 26.75 8.89 9.45
CA LEU A 565 26.74 7.62 10.19
C LEU A 565 25.83 6.59 9.52
N TYR A 566 24.58 6.95 9.25
CA TYR A 566 23.60 6.05 8.63
C TYR A 566 24.09 5.55 7.26
N GLN A 567 24.65 6.43 6.43
CA GLN A 567 25.15 6.06 5.11
C GLN A 567 26.38 5.14 5.20
N LYS A 568 27.33 5.43 6.09
CA LYS A 568 28.49 4.54 6.32
C LYS A 568 28.06 3.16 6.79
N GLU A 569 27.17 3.09 7.79
CA GLU A 569 26.66 1.81 8.33
C GLU A 569 25.85 1.03 7.28
N ALA A 570 25.09 1.70 6.41
CA ALA A 570 24.35 1.06 5.32
C ALA A 570 25.27 0.52 4.20
N GLU A 571 26.35 1.25 3.87
CA GLU A 571 27.27 0.86 2.78
C GLU A 571 28.27 -0.23 3.19
N THR A 572 28.78 -0.22 4.42
CA THR A 572 29.82 -1.18 4.86
C THR A 572 29.31 -2.32 5.73
N GLN A 573 28.04 -2.28 6.17
CA GLN A 573 27.44 -3.21 7.13
C GLN A 573 28.29 -3.42 8.40
N PHE A 574 28.99 -2.37 8.82
CA PHE A 574 29.86 -2.36 10.00
C PHE A 574 29.41 -1.30 11.01
N GLU A 575 29.56 -1.58 12.31
CA GLU A 575 29.14 -0.67 13.39
C GLU A 575 30.20 0.40 13.69
N TYR A 576 29.86 1.68 13.51
CA TYR A 576 30.76 2.81 13.81
C TYR A 576 30.44 3.47 15.16
N LYS A 577 30.93 2.85 16.25
CA LYS A 577 30.71 3.31 17.63
C LYS A 577 31.12 4.76 17.86
N ASP A 578 32.30 5.17 17.41
CA ASP A 578 32.81 6.54 17.57
C ASP A 578 31.89 7.59 16.89
N GLY A 579 31.35 7.26 15.71
CA GLY A 579 30.38 8.09 15.00
C GLY A 579 29.05 8.19 15.74
N ARG A 580 28.60 7.08 16.36
CA ARG A 580 27.40 7.05 17.21
C ARG A 580 27.57 7.84 18.50
N GLU A 581 28.75 7.81 19.12
CA GLU A 581 29.09 8.65 20.27
C GLU A 581 29.19 10.13 19.91
N HIS A 582 29.70 10.46 18.71
CA HIS A 582 29.70 11.82 18.20
C HIS A 582 28.27 12.35 17.99
N LEU A 583 27.41 11.57 17.31
CA LEU A 583 25.99 11.89 17.13
C LEU A 583 25.26 12.09 18.47
N ASN A 584 25.49 11.20 19.44
CA ASN A 584 24.93 11.33 20.80
C ASN A 584 25.34 12.65 21.46
N ARG A 585 26.64 13.01 21.43
CA ARG A 585 27.15 14.25 22.03
C ARG A 585 26.56 15.49 21.37
N LEU A 586 26.44 15.52 20.05
CA LEU A 586 25.84 16.63 19.32
C LEU A 586 24.34 16.79 19.64
N TYR A 587 23.59 15.68 19.62
CA TYR A 587 22.18 15.68 19.97
C TYR A 587 21.96 16.13 21.43
N ASP A 588 22.70 15.60 22.40
CA ASP A 588 22.56 15.97 23.80
C ASP A 588 23.00 17.43 24.07
N ALA A 589 23.93 17.97 23.29
CA ALA A 589 24.27 19.38 23.30
C ALA A 589 23.15 20.26 22.71
N PHE A 590 22.53 19.83 21.61
CA PHE A 590 21.39 20.51 20.99
C PHE A 590 20.19 20.56 21.94
N VAL A 591 19.75 19.40 22.46
CA VAL A 591 18.57 19.31 23.34
C VAL A 591 18.76 20.11 24.63
N ARG A 592 19.97 20.13 25.20
CA ARG A 592 20.28 20.94 26.40
C ARG A 592 20.16 22.45 26.17
N ARG A 593 20.37 22.95 24.93
CA ARG A 593 20.36 24.39 24.61
C ARG A 593 19.07 24.87 23.97
N TYR A 594 18.44 24.05 23.15
CA TYR A 594 17.30 24.42 22.29
C TYR A 594 16.07 23.54 22.47
N GLY A 595 16.10 22.59 23.42
CA GLY A 595 15.03 21.62 23.62
C GLY A 595 14.97 20.56 22.52
N ASN A 596 13.95 19.70 22.59
CA ASN A 596 13.76 18.58 21.68
C ASN A 596 13.68 18.99 20.20
N LEU A 597 14.18 18.13 19.30
CA LEU A 597 14.09 18.33 17.84
C LEU A 597 12.63 18.48 17.39
N ASN A 598 11.71 17.73 18.00
CA ASN A 598 10.28 17.78 17.76
C ASN A 598 9.54 18.95 18.43
N SER A 599 10.25 19.91 19.05
CA SER A 599 9.62 21.13 19.58
C SER A 599 9.02 22.00 18.46
N ALA A 600 8.01 22.80 18.80
CA ALA A 600 7.32 23.64 17.81
C ALA A 600 8.25 24.65 17.11
N GLU A 601 9.27 25.15 17.80
CA GLU A 601 10.27 26.05 17.22
C GLU A 601 11.28 25.30 16.34
N ASN A 602 11.81 24.18 16.81
CA ASN A 602 12.84 23.44 16.08
C ASN A 602 12.26 22.79 14.80
N ILE A 603 11.02 22.31 14.85
CA ILE A 603 10.32 21.78 13.67
C ILE A 603 10.09 22.85 12.59
N LYS A 604 9.92 24.13 12.94
CA LYS A 604 9.84 25.22 11.93
C LYS A 604 11.14 25.28 11.13
N LEU A 605 12.30 25.28 11.81
CA LEU A 605 13.63 25.29 11.20
C LEU A 605 13.91 24.01 10.40
N ILE A 606 13.67 22.83 10.97
CA ILE A 606 13.91 21.54 10.30
C ILE A 606 13.12 21.43 8.99
N LYS A 607 11.91 22.00 8.93
CA LYS A 607 11.07 22.01 7.72
C LYS A 607 11.62 22.87 6.57
N THR A 608 12.48 23.85 6.84
CA THR A 608 13.04 24.69 5.77
C THR A 608 14.25 24.04 5.10
N ASP A 609 14.86 23.05 5.77
CA ASP A 609 15.97 22.28 5.26
C ASP A 609 15.49 21.10 4.43
N SER A 610 15.79 21.08 3.13
CA SER A 610 15.40 19.98 2.26
C SER A 610 16.02 18.64 2.67
N ALA A 611 17.16 18.64 3.38
CA ALA A 611 17.82 17.45 3.93
C ALA A 611 17.27 17.00 5.31
N GLY A 612 16.45 17.83 5.98
CA GLY A 612 16.04 17.64 7.38
C GLY A 612 14.95 16.61 7.66
N LYS A 613 14.45 15.91 6.63
CA LYS A 613 13.25 15.06 6.73
C LYS A 613 13.32 13.97 7.79
N GLU A 614 14.51 13.41 8.02
CA GLU A 614 14.71 12.29 8.95
C GLU A 614 14.95 12.72 10.41
N MET A 615 15.30 13.98 10.62
CA MET A 615 15.69 14.53 11.92
C MET A 615 14.60 14.44 13.00
N PRO A 616 13.30 14.60 12.68
CA PRO A 616 12.20 14.34 13.63
C PRO A 616 12.16 12.91 14.19
N TYR A 617 12.66 11.90 13.46
CA TYR A 617 12.59 10.49 13.87
C TYR A 617 13.68 10.06 14.83
N LEU A 618 14.67 10.93 15.09
CA LEU A 618 15.65 10.77 16.17
C LEU A 618 14.99 10.80 17.56
N GLU A 619 13.75 11.24 17.64
CA GLU A 619 12.94 11.33 18.86
C GLU A 619 11.62 10.56 18.72
N ARG A 620 11.32 9.70 19.69
CA ARG A 620 10.06 8.95 19.79
C ARG A 620 9.31 9.33 21.06
N VAL A 621 7.99 9.50 20.99
CA VAL A 621 7.16 9.79 22.17
C VAL A 621 6.53 8.51 22.68
N VAL A 622 6.93 8.06 23.88
CA VAL A 622 6.39 6.87 24.55
C VAL A 622 5.78 7.29 25.88
N GLY A 623 4.46 7.13 26.03
CA GLY A 623 3.74 7.54 27.24
C GLY A 623 3.80 9.04 27.56
N GLY A 624 3.95 9.89 26.53
CA GLY A 624 4.14 11.34 26.68
C GLY A 624 5.58 11.79 26.96
N VAL A 625 6.53 10.85 27.13
CA VAL A 625 7.95 11.15 27.34
C VAL A 625 8.72 10.99 26.03
N VAL A 626 9.54 11.99 25.68
CA VAL A 626 10.43 11.92 24.52
C VAL A 626 11.63 11.03 24.84
N ARG A 627 11.92 10.06 23.95
CA ARG A 627 13.07 9.14 24.02
C ARG A 627 13.89 9.23 22.74
N LYS A 628 15.20 8.98 22.85
CA LYS A 628 16.10 8.79 21.70
C LYS A 628 15.66 7.59 20.86
N ALA A 629 15.88 7.65 19.55
CA ALA A 629 15.72 6.53 18.62
C ALA A 629 16.84 5.49 18.71
N ASP A 630 16.62 4.31 18.12
CA ASP A 630 17.51 3.15 18.25
C ASP A 630 18.92 3.38 17.66
N ILE A 631 19.04 4.27 16.66
CA ILE A 631 20.34 4.64 16.04
C ILE A 631 21.33 5.27 17.03
N PHE A 632 20.86 5.78 18.18
CA PHE A 632 21.74 6.25 19.25
C PHE A 632 22.37 5.12 20.07
N GLN A 633 21.94 3.87 19.88
CA GLN A 633 22.43 2.69 20.61
C GLN A 633 23.10 1.66 19.69
N HIS A 634 22.53 1.33 18.54
CA HIS A 634 23.03 0.28 17.63
C HIS A 634 22.73 0.62 16.15
N PRO A 635 23.29 -0.11 15.17
CA PRO A 635 22.96 0.10 13.77
C PRO A 635 21.47 -0.11 13.50
N VAL A 636 20.92 0.66 12.56
CA VAL A 636 19.51 0.55 12.11
C VAL A 636 19.39 0.26 10.61
N SER A 637 20.51 0.25 9.89
CA SER A 637 20.61 -0.09 8.46
C SER A 637 20.87 -1.58 8.20
N PHE A 638 21.32 -2.33 9.20
CA PHE A 638 21.53 -3.78 9.16
C PHE A 638 21.35 -4.39 10.56
N SER A 639 21.10 -5.70 10.64
CA SER A 639 21.07 -6.43 11.92
C SER A 639 22.48 -6.85 12.33
N ALA A 640 22.98 -6.29 13.42
CA ALA A 640 24.26 -6.70 14.01
C ALA A 640 24.15 -7.97 14.89
N ALA A 641 22.95 -8.50 15.11
CA ALA A 641 22.72 -9.63 15.99
C ALA A 641 22.93 -10.97 15.26
N THR A 642 24.11 -11.55 15.41
CA THR A 642 24.24 -13.01 15.34
C THR A 642 23.50 -13.57 16.56
N LEU A 643 22.29 -14.08 16.34
CA LEU A 643 21.53 -14.76 17.39
C LEU A 643 22.29 -16.04 17.79
N ALA A 644 22.91 -16.03 18.97
CA ALA A 644 23.31 -17.26 19.63
C ALA A 644 22.01 -17.95 20.11
N THR A 645 21.51 -18.88 19.31
CA THR A 645 20.29 -19.66 19.56
C THR A 645 20.61 -20.83 20.49
N ALA A 646 19.75 -21.11 21.46
CA ALA A 646 20.09 -22.05 22.54
C ALA A 646 19.80 -23.53 22.21
N GLY A 647 19.32 -23.85 21.00
CA GLY A 647 19.10 -25.24 20.60
C GLY A 647 18.86 -25.50 19.10
N PRO A 648 18.81 -26.78 18.69
CA PRO A 648 18.81 -27.20 17.28
C PRO A 648 17.61 -26.71 16.46
N GLU A 649 16.40 -26.73 17.03
CA GLU A 649 15.17 -26.28 16.32
C GLU A 649 15.17 -24.75 16.11
N GLU A 650 15.72 -23.98 17.06
CA GLU A 650 15.91 -22.52 16.89
C GLU A 650 16.98 -22.22 15.83
N ALA A 651 18.07 -22.99 15.83
CA ALA A 651 19.13 -22.87 14.83
C ALA A 651 18.61 -23.23 13.42
N LEU A 652 17.81 -24.29 13.30
CA LEU A 652 17.13 -24.68 12.06
C LEU A 652 16.22 -23.55 11.56
N ALA A 653 15.38 -22.99 12.42
CA ALA A 653 14.51 -21.87 12.08
C ALA A 653 15.30 -20.61 11.65
N ALA A 654 16.42 -20.32 12.31
CA ALA A 654 17.31 -19.22 11.94
C ALA A 654 18.00 -19.47 10.57
N SER A 655 18.43 -20.70 10.30
CA SER A 655 19.02 -21.13 9.03
C SER A 655 18.02 -21.00 7.87
N LEU A 656 16.80 -21.49 8.06
CA LEU A 656 15.71 -21.36 7.08
C LEU A 656 15.31 -19.90 6.85
N ASN A 657 15.28 -19.06 7.88
CA ASN A 657 14.94 -17.64 7.75
C ASN A 657 16.05 -16.84 7.02
N LYS A 658 17.32 -17.24 7.18
CA LYS A 658 18.47 -16.52 6.60
C LYS A 658 18.86 -17.01 5.20
N TYR A 659 18.76 -18.31 4.94
CA TYR A 659 19.24 -18.95 3.70
C TYR A 659 18.14 -19.68 2.91
N GLY A 660 16.98 -19.96 3.50
CA GLY A 660 15.91 -20.74 2.86
C GLY A 660 16.17 -22.25 2.79
N SER A 661 17.27 -22.73 3.38
CA SER A 661 17.73 -24.12 3.37
C SER A 661 18.32 -24.54 4.72
N VAL A 662 18.62 -25.83 4.90
CA VAL A 662 19.29 -26.35 6.10
C VAL A 662 20.81 -26.22 5.94
N ASP A 663 21.35 -25.07 6.33
CA ASP A 663 22.81 -24.85 6.40
C ASP A 663 23.33 -25.30 7.78
N LEU A 664 24.05 -26.43 7.81
CA LEU A 664 24.58 -27.04 9.03
C LEU A 664 25.79 -26.31 9.61
N ASP A 665 26.69 -25.78 8.77
CA ASP A 665 27.85 -25.00 9.23
C ASP A 665 27.39 -23.73 9.95
N TYR A 666 26.37 -23.05 9.40
CA TYR A 666 25.74 -21.91 10.06
C TYR A 666 25.02 -22.31 11.35
N MET A 667 24.24 -23.41 11.33
CA MET A 667 23.53 -23.91 12.52
C MET A 667 24.50 -24.28 13.65
N SER A 668 25.62 -24.92 13.32
CA SER A 668 26.72 -25.23 14.23
C SER A 668 27.31 -23.94 14.82
N GLY A 669 27.60 -22.94 13.97
CA GLY A 669 28.13 -21.65 14.40
C GLY A 669 27.22 -20.83 15.32
N ILE A 670 25.89 -20.95 15.22
CA ILE A 670 24.94 -20.22 16.07
C ILE A 670 24.44 -21.00 17.31
N SER A 671 24.51 -22.32 17.29
CA SER A 671 24.11 -23.18 18.42
C SER A 671 25.27 -23.65 19.29
N GLY A 672 26.49 -23.65 18.76
CA GLY A 672 27.67 -24.24 19.41
C GLY A 672 27.64 -25.77 19.48
N MET A 673 26.75 -26.43 18.71
CA MET A 673 26.62 -27.89 18.64
C MET A 673 27.28 -28.45 17.38
N GLU A 674 27.98 -29.57 17.48
CA GLU A 674 28.53 -30.25 16.31
C GLU A 674 27.42 -30.78 15.38
N ASP A 675 27.69 -30.79 14.07
CA ASP A 675 26.85 -31.36 13.02
C ASP A 675 26.18 -32.70 13.36
N LYS A 676 26.92 -33.58 14.02
CA LYS A 676 26.46 -34.92 14.39
C LYS A 676 25.33 -34.85 15.42
N ASP A 677 25.45 -33.95 16.38
CA ASP A 677 24.45 -33.76 17.44
C ASP A 677 23.25 -32.96 16.91
N LEU A 678 23.46 -32.02 15.98
CA LEU A 678 22.39 -31.36 15.24
C LEU A 678 21.56 -32.36 14.42
N LYS A 679 22.22 -33.24 13.64
CA LYS A 679 21.55 -34.30 12.86
C LYS A 679 20.79 -35.27 13.74
N ALA A 680 21.35 -35.66 14.89
CA ALA A 680 20.68 -36.54 15.85
C ALA A 680 19.46 -35.87 16.51
N ALA A 681 19.57 -34.60 16.90
CA ALA A 681 18.48 -33.85 17.54
C ALA A 681 17.35 -33.47 16.56
N LEU A 682 17.68 -33.31 15.27
CA LEU A 682 16.73 -33.01 14.19
C LEU A 682 16.34 -34.26 13.38
N HIS A 683 16.59 -35.46 13.90
CA HIS A 683 16.18 -36.70 13.24
C HIS A 683 14.65 -36.72 13.06
N GLY A 684 14.19 -36.96 11.83
CA GLY A 684 12.78 -36.88 11.43
C GLY A 684 12.27 -35.46 11.09
N ARG A 685 13.03 -34.41 11.43
CA ARG A 685 12.81 -33.03 10.95
C ARG A 685 13.54 -32.73 9.66
N ILE A 686 14.74 -33.29 9.49
CA ILE A 686 15.57 -33.12 8.29
C ILE A 686 15.97 -34.47 7.71
N TYR A 687 16.10 -34.53 6.38
CA TYR A 687 16.53 -35.70 5.61
C TYR A 687 17.63 -35.31 4.63
N PHE A 688 18.49 -36.28 4.31
CA PHE A 688 19.59 -36.06 3.38
C PHE A 688 19.12 -36.26 1.94
N ASN A 689 19.28 -35.24 1.10
CA ASN A 689 19.00 -35.29 -0.32
C ASN A 689 20.30 -35.66 -1.08
N PRO A 690 20.50 -36.93 -1.52
CA PRO A 690 21.71 -37.33 -2.22
C PRO A 690 21.88 -36.70 -3.60
N LEU A 691 20.82 -36.12 -4.18
CA LEU A 691 20.86 -35.44 -5.48
C LEU A 691 21.39 -34.00 -5.36
N GLU A 692 21.25 -33.40 -4.18
CA GLU A 692 21.71 -32.02 -3.87
C GLU A 692 22.91 -32.02 -2.90
N GLN A 693 23.27 -33.18 -2.34
CA GLN A 693 24.33 -33.36 -1.34
C GLN A 693 24.16 -32.48 -0.08
N GLY A 694 22.91 -32.18 0.28
CA GLY A 694 22.55 -31.35 1.43
C GLY A 694 21.36 -31.91 2.20
N TYR A 695 20.98 -31.22 3.28
CA TYR A 695 19.82 -31.59 4.08
C TYR A 695 18.60 -30.74 3.69
N GLU A 696 17.43 -31.38 3.63
CA GLU A 696 16.13 -30.73 3.43
C GLU A 696 15.24 -30.97 4.65
N ILE A 697 14.30 -30.06 4.91
CA ILE A 697 13.23 -30.29 5.90
C ILE A 697 12.26 -31.38 5.42
N SER A 698 11.69 -32.11 6.36
CA SER A 698 10.73 -33.22 6.14
C SER A 698 9.61 -32.83 5.17
N GLU A 699 8.99 -31.67 5.39
CA GLU A 699 7.87 -31.14 4.59
C GLU A 699 8.27 -30.88 3.14
N LYS A 700 9.54 -30.53 2.87
CA LYS A 700 10.09 -30.34 1.52
C LYS A 700 10.47 -31.68 0.90
N TRP A 701 11.13 -32.56 1.67
CA TRP A 701 11.60 -33.86 1.22
C TRP A 701 10.46 -34.74 0.71
N ILE A 702 9.38 -34.88 1.49
CA ILE A 702 8.19 -35.69 1.14
C ILE A 702 7.21 -35.01 0.17
N SER A 703 7.54 -33.82 -0.34
CA SER A 703 6.71 -33.10 -1.33
C SER A 703 7.09 -33.37 -2.78
N GLY A 704 6.14 -33.20 -3.70
CA GLY A 704 6.36 -33.35 -5.15
C GLY A 704 6.28 -34.81 -5.62
N ASN A 705 7.03 -35.15 -6.68
CA ASN A 705 7.01 -36.50 -7.26
C ASN A 705 7.83 -37.50 -6.42
N VAL A 706 7.27 -37.93 -5.29
CA VAL A 706 7.91 -38.87 -4.36
C VAL A 706 8.26 -40.22 -4.98
N VAL A 707 7.53 -40.65 -6.03
CA VAL A 707 7.82 -41.91 -6.75
C VAL A 707 9.12 -41.81 -7.54
N GLU A 708 9.31 -40.70 -8.26
CA GLU A 708 10.53 -40.42 -9.01
C GLU A 708 11.73 -40.16 -8.09
N LYS A 709 11.58 -39.28 -7.08
CA LYS A 709 12.61 -39.05 -6.06
C LYS A 709 13.09 -40.37 -5.44
N ALA A 710 12.16 -41.23 -5.02
CA ALA A 710 12.52 -42.50 -4.39
C ALA A 710 13.31 -43.41 -5.35
N LYS A 711 12.98 -43.45 -6.64
CA LYS A 711 13.71 -44.22 -7.66
C LYS A 711 15.13 -43.65 -7.91
N GLU A 712 15.28 -42.33 -7.89
CA GLU A 712 16.59 -41.67 -8.00
C GLU A 712 17.46 -41.97 -6.77
N VAL A 713 16.88 -41.95 -5.56
CA VAL A 713 17.57 -42.31 -4.31
C VAL A 713 17.91 -43.81 -4.26
N GLU A 714 17.01 -44.71 -4.70
CA GLU A 714 17.29 -46.15 -4.89
C GLU A 714 18.51 -46.35 -5.82
N THR A 715 18.58 -45.59 -6.92
CA THR A 715 19.69 -45.64 -7.87
C THR A 715 21.00 -45.14 -7.25
N PHE A 716 20.95 -44.09 -6.42
CA PHE A 716 22.11 -43.58 -5.69
C PHE A 716 22.61 -44.57 -4.64
N ILE A 717 21.73 -45.22 -3.88
CA ILE A 717 22.10 -46.25 -2.89
C ILE A 717 22.69 -47.49 -3.58
N ALA A 718 22.17 -47.88 -4.74
CA ALA A 718 22.74 -48.97 -5.53
C ALA A 718 24.19 -48.68 -6.00
N ALA A 719 24.54 -47.40 -6.19
CA ALA A 719 25.92 -46.98 -6.46
C ALA A 719 26.76 -46.83 -5.18
N ASN A 720 26.15 -46.41 -4.07
CA ASN A 720 26.80 -46.10 -2.79
C ASN A 720 26.17 -46.86 -1.59
N PRO A 721 26.41 -48.18 -1.43
CA PRO A 721 25.68 -49.01 -0.46
C PRO A 721 25.92 -48.71 1.02
N GLU A 722 26.99 -47.99 1.35
CA GLU A 722 27.39 -47.69 2.74
C GLU A 722 26.71 -46.42 3.32
N HIS A 723 25.96 -45.66 2.52
CA HIS A 723 25.44 -44.34 2.91
C HIS A 723 24.10 -44.43 3.68
N LYS A 724 24.18 -44.41 5.01
CA LYS A 724 23.04 -44.65 5.92
C LYS A 724 21.94 -43.60 5.84
N GLU A 725 22.32 -42.34 5.76
CA GLU A 725 21.41 -41.18 5.72
C GLU A 725 20.56 -41.17 4.44
N ALA A 726 21.12 -41.65 3.32
CA ALA A 726 20.36 -41.83 2.09
C ALA A 726 19.33 -42.97 2.21
N ALA A 727 19.65 -44.06 2.92
CA ALA A 727 18.73 -45.17 3.15
C ALA A 727 17.57 -44.80 4.10
N GLU A 728 17.83 -44.02 5.15
CA GLU A 728 16.79 -43.42 6.01
C GLU A 728 15.87 -42.50 5.17
N SER A 729 16.47 -41.64 4.36
CA SER A 729 15.74 -40.69 3.50
C SER A 729 14.91 -41.39 2.41
N LEU A 730 15.36 -42.54 1.90
CA LEU A 730 14.57 -43.40 1.00
C LEU A 730 13.35 -44.01 1.70
N THR A 731 13.53 -44.51 2.93
CA THR A 731 12.48 -45.19 3.69
C THR A 731 11.25 -44.28 3.80
N VAL A 732 11.47 -43.01 4.16
CA VAL A 732 10.43 -42.01 4.33
C VAL A 732 9.78 -41.60 3.00
N LEU A 733 10.52 -41.58 1.88
CA LEU A 733 9.91 -41.40 0.56
C LEU A 733 9.04 -42.59 0.14
N ILE A 734 9.41 -43.82 0.52
CA ILE A 734 8.61 -45.02 0.24
C ILE A 734 7.31 -45.00 1.06
N GLU A 735 7.37 -44.64 2.34
CA GLU A 735 6.19 -44.48 3.20
C GLU A 735 5.26 -43.35 2.71
N ALA A 736 5.83 -42.28 2.14
CA ALA A 736 5.08 -41.17 1.56
C ALA A 736 4.51 -41.46 0.15
N ARG A 737 4.77 -42.63 -0.47
CA ARG A 737 4.23 -42.95 -1.80
C ARG A 737 2.70 -43.02 -1.75
N PRO A 738 1.96 -42.19 -2.53
CA PRO A 738 0.50 -42.25 -2.55
C PRO A 738 0.03 -43.60 -3.10
N ARG A 739 -1.18 -44.01 -2.72
CA ARG A 739 -1.82 -45.22 -3.27
C ARG A 739 -1.81 -45.14 -4.81
N ARG A 740 -1.35 -46.22 -5.44
CA ARG A 740 -1.47 -46.39 -6.89
C ARG A 740 -2.96 -46.38 -7.26
N ILE A 741 -3.33 -45.49 -8.17
CA ILE A 741 -4.65 -45.44 -8.77
C ILE A 741 -4.71 -46.57 -9.80
N GLU A 742 -5.69 -47.47 -9.66
CA GLU A 742 -5.90 -48.55 -10.62
C GLU A 742 -6.67 -48.06 -11.85
N PHE A 743 -6.61 -48.79 -12.96
CA PHE A 743 -7.14 -48.31 -14.24
C PHE A 743 -8.66 -48.06 -14.19
N GLU A 744 -9.39 -48.83 -13.38
CA GLU A 744 -10.83 -48.71 -13.15
C GLU A 744 -11.22 -47.47 -12.32
N GLU A 745 -10.25 -46.84 -11.63
CA GLU A 745 -10.43 -45.60 -10.85
C GLU A 745 -10.06 -44.34 -11.67
N LEU A 746 -9.61 -44.49 -12.92
CA LEU A 746 -9.27 -43.39 -13.83
C LEU A 746 -10.45 -43.03 -14.74
N ASP A 747 -11.08 -41.88 -14.48
CA ASP A 747 -12.00 -41.23 -15.42
C ASP A 747 -11.18 -40.35 -16.40
N PHE A 748 -11.41 -40.50 -17.71
CA PHE A 748 -10.66 -39.77 -18.73
C PHE A 748 -11.48 -39.50 -19.99
N ASN A 749 -11.31 -38.30 -20.55
CA ASN A 749 -11.97 -37.87 -21.78
C ASN A 749 -11.05 -38.04 -23.01
N LEU A 750 -11.63 -37.99 -24.21
CA LEU A 750 -10.84 -37.84 -25.44
C LEU A 750 -10.34 -36.38 -25.53
N GLY A 751 -9.03 -36.18 -25.61
CA GLY A 751 -8.38 -34.86 -25.63
C GLY A 751 -7.63 -34.51 -24.33
N GLU A 752 -7.62 -35.40 -23.33
CA GLU A 752 -6.73 -35.29 -22.18
C GLU A 752 -5.25 -35.24 -22.62
N ARG A 753 -4.54 -34.19 -22.19
CA ARG A 753 -3.16 -33.88 -22.62
C ARG A 753 -2.11 -34.89 -22.15
N TRP A 754 -2.41 -35.64 -21.09
CA TRP A 754 -1.49 -36.63 -20.49
C TRP A 754 -1.58 -38.01 -21.18
N ILE A 755 -2.58 -38.23 -22.03
CA ILE A 755 -2.69 -39.44 -22.85
C ILE A 755 -1.90 -39.22 -24.15
N PRO A 756 -0.85 -40.02 -24.45
CA PRO A 756 -0.04 -39.81 -25.64
C PRO A 756 -0.84 -39.89 -26.94
N ALA A 757 -0.56 -38.98 -27.90
CA ALA A 757 -1.31 -38.91 -29.16
C ALA A 757 -1.33 -40.24 -29.95
N GLY A 758 -0.29 -41.08 -29.83
CA GLY A 758 -0.25 -42.42 -30.41
C GLY A 758 -1.28 -43.40 -29.83
N VAL A 759 -1.82 -43.16 -28.63
CA VAL A 759 -2.95 -43.92 -28.06
C VAL A 759 -4.24 -43.53 -28.77
N TYR A 760 -4.50 -42.22 -28.92
CA TYR A 760 -5.66 -41.73 -29.68
C TYR A 760 -5.62 -42.18 -31.14
N ALA A 761 -4.46 -42.15 -31.79
CA ALA A 761 -4.28 -42.64 -33.16
C ALA A 761 -4.67 -44.13 -33.30
N ARG A 762 -4.20 -45.00 -32.40
CA ARG A 762 -4.56 -46.43 -32.40
C ARG A 762 -6.04 -46.65 -32.10
N PHE A 763 -6.60 -45.93 -31.11
CA PHE A 763 -8.01 -46.03 -30.76
C PHE A 763 -8.92 -45.60 -31.91
N ALA A 764 -8.69 -44.42 -32.48
CA ALA A 764 -9.45 -43.91 -33.62
C ALA A 764 -9.30 -44.80 -34.85
N SER A 765 -8.09 -45.30 -35.14
CA SER A 765 -7.88 -46.21 -36.28
C SER A 765 -8.65 -47.52 -36.12
N SER A 766 -8.68 -48.07 -34.89
CA SER A 766 -9.45 -49.28 -34.59
C SER A 766 -10.96 -49.06 -34.54
N LEU A 767 -11.44 -47.86 -34.18
CA LEU A 767 -12.85 -47.53 -34.09
C LEU A 767 -13.48 -47.26 -35.46
N PHE A 768 -12.72 -46.65 -36.36
CA PHE A 768 -13.19 -46.25 -37.69
C PHE A 768 -12.69 -47.18 -38.83
N ASP A 769 -11.91 -48.21 -38.52
CA ASP A 769 -11.36 -49.18 -39.49
C ASP A 769 -10.63 -48.50 -40.67
N THR A 770 -9.82 -47.48 -40.35
CA THR A 770 -9.03 -46.68 -41.31
C THR A 770 -7.78 -46.11 -40.61
N GLU A 771 -6.75 -45.73 -41.35
CA GLU A 771 -5.52 -45.18 -40.75
C GLU A 771 -5.73 -43.72 -40.31
N VAL A 772 -5.85 -43.50 -38.99
CA VAL A 772 -6.04 -42.18 -38.37
C VAL A 772 -4.75 -41.74 -37.66
N LYS A 773 -4.14 -40.68 -38.15
CA LYS A 773 -2.95 -40.03 -37.58
C LYS A 773 -3.39 -38.86 -36.69
N VAL A 774 -3.07 -38.93 -35.41
CA VAL A 774 -3.37 -37.86 -34.43
C VAL A 774 -2.07 -37.18 -34.02
N HIS A 775 -2.00 -35.86 -34.17
CA HIS A 775 -0.85 -35.04 -33.79
C HIS A 775 -1.30 -33.90 -32.86
N TYR A 776 -0.82 -33.92 -31.62
CA TYR A 776 -1.02 -32.86 -30.64
C TYR A 776 -0.02 -31.72 -30.85
N SER A 777 -0.51 -30.47 -30.89
CA SER A 777 0.32 -29.27 -31.01
C SER A 777 0.46 -28.59 -29.64
N GLU A 778 1.62 -28.75 -28.99
CA GLU A 778 1.91 -28.09 -27.70
C GLU A 778 1.81 -26.55 -27.74
N ILE A 779 1.96 -25.95 -28.92
CA ILE A 779 1.93 -24.49 -29.11
C ILE A 779 0.50 -23.97 -29.29
N ALA A 780 -0.37 -24.77 -29.92
CA ALA A 780 -1.76 -24.40 -30.19
C ALA A 780 -2.76 -25.00 -29.17
N ASP A 781 -2.32 -25.95 -28.34
CA ASP A 781 -3.14 -26.74 -27.41
C ASP A 781 -4.22 -27.61 -28.09
N ASP A 782 -4.06 -27.87 -29.39
CA ASP A 782 -5.03 -28.57 -30.23
C ASP A 782 -4.53 -29.95 -30.70
N PHE A 783 -5.46 -30.89 -30.83
CA PHE A 783 -5.25 -32.17 -31.51
C PHE A 783 -5.66 -32.05 -32.98
N SER A 784 -4.68 -32.10 -33.88
CA SER A 784 -4.94 -32.24 -35.31
C SER A 784 -5.09 -33.72 -35.66
N ILE A 785 -6.13 -34.04 -36.44
CA ILE A 785 -6.46 -35.40 -36.89
C ILE A 785 -6.37 -35.42 -38.41
N ASN A 786 -5.56 -36.33 -38.94
CA ASN A 786 -5.42 -36.57 -40.37
C ASN A 786 -5.81 -38.02 -40.69
N CYS A 787 -6.53 -38.23 -41.79
CA CYS A 787 -7.07 -39.51 -42.20
C CYS A 787 -7.00 -39.59 -43.73
N GLU A 788 -6.17 -40.48 -44.26
CA GLU A 788 -5.85 -40.51 -45.70
C GLU A 788 -6.96 -41.19 -46.53
N GLN A 789 -7.77 -42.06 -45.91
CA GLN A 789 -8.93 -42.69 -46.55
C GLN A 789 -10.17 -42.53 -45.66
N LYS A 790 -11.30 -42.16 -46.27
CA LYS A 790 -12.60 -42.04 -45.58
C LYS A 790 -13.40 -43.31 -45.79
N ASN A 791 -13.88 -43.90 -44.71
CA ASN A 791 -14.71 -45.10 -44.64
C ASN A 791 -16.20 -44.83 -45.02
N VAL A 792 -16.44 -44.07 -46.08
CA VAL A 792 -17.81 -43.78 -46.56
C VAL A 792 -18.28 -44.93 -47.45
N GLN A 793 -19.32 -45.63 -47.02
CA GLN A 793 -20.21 -46.42 -47.89
C GLN A 793 -21.32 -45.51 -48.46
#